data_AF-A0A554JJ41-F1
#
_entry.id   AF-A0A554JJ41-F1
#
_cell.length_a   1.000
_cell.length_b   1.000
_cell.length_c   1.000
_cell.angle_alpha   90.00
_cell.angle_beta   90.00
_cell.angle_gamma   90.00
#
_symmetry.space_group_name_H-M   'P 1'
#
loop_
_entity.id
_entity.type
_entity.pdbx_description
1 polymer ?
#
loop_
_entity_poly.entity_id
_entity_poly.type
_entity_poly.pdbx_seq_one_letter_code
_entity_poly.pdbx_strand_id
1 'polypeptide(L)'
;MSCRIRTLWVTIITSMSRFIHLHVHSHFSLLDGLAKIDDLINRAVQLEMPALALTDHGNLYGAIEFYQKAKKAGIKPIIGCLPPGQPIYTNQGIKNIENIKVGDFVLTHRGRFRRVLRTMTRHHDGRIYGITATSTNTVWVTEEHPVLITSDVNKNAQWIRADQLPYGRRNRHGGIKSWQAYALFPKLQENQHPSNQLDILAYLDTSIYGIKEEKIAKIKKYNKYDSLKSSHVPAQIAVDDAIARFLGLFLAEGSYQYDQKGRPAVTVLSLGDHEDALVQFATQTAGAITQRTPRIYHRPYQHLKEVFIGNTILAQYLLNLCGKGAGNKRMPPPAFSWSRYYLAQLLQGLVAGDGYTNPHTGQIRLGLKSRNLTWGARLIAMTLGYPAKAKEARYEGKTIHSVSWSPESAYKRVLENDQYLFLPIKNVQTREYNGMVYNFEVEEDHSYVGDLILHNCELYIAAGDMRSKNPGIDDKRYHLTVLAENEQGYHNLIQLVTAAHLEGFYYKPRVDKALLQQHAKGLIALSGCPAGEIGRALQNGKPESAERIIREYQDIFGAHNFYLEIQPHVSIAEQRVMHEGLIALSPKTGAPLVATNDAHYIMPEDVEAQDILVSVQTGNRVQDEDRLTMKNADLSLRSHDEMMQALADIPDAVARSGEIAARTSLALPLGKILLPHFPLPDGRTPDDALCALCEDGILQRYHITKEQFSHDPSYKEIRQRLQYELSVIEKTGFAPYFLIVQDFVNWAKMRNIVVGPGRGSAAGSLVSYLLRITDIDPLKYNLLFERFLNPERISMPDIDLDFADTRRDEVIEYVAEKYGHDHVAQIITFGTMAARAAIRDTGRALGMAYSFCDTIAKMIPFNPTQGQKTGWLKKSLETVHELRDLYGRDPEVKRLIDAAIKLEGVARHAS
;
A
#
# COMPACT_ATOMS: atom_id res chain seq x y z
N MET A 1 15.84 -22.65 -30.25
CA MET A 1 15.54 -22.23 -28.86
C MET A 1 14.88 -20.83 -28.75
N SER A 2 14.38 -20.20 -29.82
CA SER A 2 13.99 -18.78 -29.80
C SER A 2 12.66 -18.45 -29.08
N CYS A 3 11.73 -19.41 -29.01
CA CYS A 3 10.31 -19.13 -28.76
C CYS A 3 9.96 -18.69 -27.31
N ARG A 4 10.61 -19.23 -26.28
CA ARG A 4 10.19 -19.05 -24.86
C ARG A 4 10.52 -17.70 -24.22
N ILE A 5 11.25 -16.81 -24.90
CA ILE A 5 11.63 -15.49 -24.33
C ILE A 5 10.62 -14.41 -24.71
N ARG A 6 9.96 -14.53 -25.89
CA ARG A 6 8.85 -13.64 -26.26
C ARG A 6 7.63 -13.87 -25.37
N THR A 7 7.35 -15.10 -24.96
CA THR A 7 6.26 -15.34 -24.00
C THR A 7 6.54 -14.67 -22.68
N LEU A 8 7.78 -14.81 -22.14
CA LEU A 8 8.23 -14.13 -20.92
C LEU A 8 8.40 -12.60 -21.07
N TRP A 9 7.87 -12.07 -22.17
CA TRP A 9 7.72 -10.69 -22.58
C TRP A 9 6.24 -10.40 -22.97
N VAL A 10 5.24 -11.01 -22.28
CA VAL A 10 3.75 -10.83 -22.33
C VAL A 10 2.94 -11.13 -20.99
N THR A 11 3.50 -11.26 -19.75
CA THR A 11 2.87 -11.13 -18.36
C THR A 11 3.58 -10.21 -17.24
N ILE A 12 3.81 -8.90 -17.52
CA ILE A 12 4.09 -7.52 -16.89
C ILE A 12 3.47 -6.34 -17.73
N ILE A 13 4.18 -5.42 -18.46
CA ILE A 13 3.75 -4.09 -19.06
C ILE A 13 2.42 -3.59 -18.56
N THR A 14 1.34 -4.21 -19.04
CA THR A 14 -0.04 -4.19 -18.53
C THR A 14 -0.04 -4.64 -17.06
N SER A 15 0.51 -3.77 -16.21
CA SER A 15 0.87 -4.15 -14.85
C SER A 15 0.98 -3.08 -13.79
N MET A 16 1.24 -1.85 -14.19
CA MET A 16 0.87 -0.69 -13.38
C MET A 16 -0.32 0.02 -14.02
N SER A 17 -0.77 -0.52 -15.17
CA SER A 17 -1.97 -0.20 -15.93
C SER A 17 -2.99 -1.34 -16.00
N ARG A 18 -2.70 -2.55 -15.48
CA ARG A 18 -3.71 -3.62 -15.38
C ARG A 18 -4.60 -3.37 -14.16
N PHE A 19 -5.88 -3.64 -14.34
CA PHE A 19 -6.92 -3.26 -13.38
C PHE A 19 -6.76 -3.94 -12.01
N ILE A 20 -7.09 -3.21 -10.95
CA ILE A 20 -7.24 -3.70 -9.58
C ILE A 20 -8.66 -3.36 -9.12
N HIS A 21 -9.40 -4.34 -8.58
CA HIS A 21 -10.61 -3.97 -7.84
C HIS A 21 -10.22 -3.23 -6.56
N LEU A 22 -10.50 -1.92 -6.55
CA LEU A 22 -10.37 -1.05 -5.39
C LEU A 22 -11.65 -0.92 -4.57
N HIS A 23 -12.79 -1.33 -5.13
CA HIS A 23 -14.11 -1.34 -4.50
C HIS A 23 -14.64 -2.78 -4.58
N VAL A 24 -14.71 -3.46 -3.43
CA VAL A 24 -15.02 -4.89 -3.30
C VAL A 24 -15.78 -5.13 -1.99
N HIS A 25 -16.97 -5.70 -2.11
CA HIS A 25 -17.81 -6.14 -1.00
C HIS A 25 -17.69 -7.65 -0.85
N SER A 26 -17.32 -8.10 0.34
CA SER A 26 -17.46 -9.48 0.75
C SER A 26 -18.78 -9.71 1.48
N HIS A 27 -19.04 -10.95 1.88
CA HIS A 27 -20.13 -11.31 2.78
C HIS A 27 -20.11 -10.60 4.14
N PHE A 28 -19.05 -9.87 4.49
CA PHE A 28 -18.99 -8.98 5.65
C PHE A 28 -19.63 -7.60 5.40
N SER A 29 -19.87 -7.22 4.14
CA SER A 29 -20.95 -6.29 3.78
C SER A 29 -22.27 -7.05 3.97
N LEU A 30 -22.82 -7.01 5.18
CA LEU A 30 -23.84 -7.95 5.67
C LEU A 30 -25.12 -7.94 4.81
N LEU A 31 -25.44 -9.10 4.25
CA LEU A 31 -26.52 -9.30 3.25
C LEU A 31 -26.44 -8.35 2.02
N ASP A 32 -25.27 -7.77 1.77
CA ASP A 32 -24.99 -6.88 0.65
C ASP A 32 -24.04 -7.59 -0.32
N GLY A 33 -22.84 -8.00 0.13
CA GLY A 33 -21.94 -8.81 -0.67
C GLY A 33 -22.26 -10.31 -0.59
N LEU A 34 -22.26 -11.01 -1.73
CA LEU A 34 -22.34 -12.47 -1.79
C LEU A 34 -20.95 -13.14 -1.69
N ALA A 35 -19.91 -12.39 -2.06
CA ALA A 35 -18.54 -12.87 -2.25
C ALA A 35 -17.86 -13.31 -0.93
N LYS A 36 -17.43 -14.57 -0.84
CA LYS A 36 -16.72 -15.09 0.35
C LYS A 36 -15.22 -14.81 0.24
N ILE A 37 -14.53 -14.61 1.37
CA ILE A 37 -13.10 -14.24 1.36
C ILE A 37 -12.23 -15.26 0.61
N ASP A 38 -12.45 -16.57 0.81
CA ASP A 38 -11.72 -17.60 0.07
C ASP A 38 -12.03 -17.53 -1.44
N ASP A 39 -13.30 -17.35 -1.82
CA ASP A 39 -13.72 -17.30 -3.22
C ASP A 39 -13.19 -16.05 -3.94
N LEU A 40 -13.18 -14.89 -3.28
CA LEU A 40 -12.56 -13.65 -3.76
C LEU A 40 -11.08 -13.84 -4.07
N ILE A 41 -10.35 -14.46 -3.15
CA ILE A 41 -8.90 -14.67 -3.28
C ILE A 41 -8.61 -15.73 -4.35
N ASN A 42 -9.39 -16.83 -4.39
CA ASN A 42 -9.30 -17.84 -5.44
C ASN A 42 -9.56 -17.24 -6.83
N ARG A 43 -10.58 -16.38 -6.97
CA ARG A 43 -10.90 -15.67 -8.21
C ARG A 43 -9.82 -14.66 -8.58
N ALA A 44 -9.27 -13.90 -7.64
CA ALA A 44 -8.14 -13.01 -7.88
C ALA A 44 -6.91 -13.75 -8.42
N VAL A 45 -6.62 -14.95 -7.88
CA VAL A 45 -5.56 -15.83 -8.39
C VAL A 45 -5.87 -16.31 -9.82
N GLN A 46 -7.11 -16.73 -10.11
CA GLN A 46 -7.54 -17.11 -11.47
C GLN A 46 -7.41 -15.97 -12.49
N LEU A 47 -7.75 -14.74 -12.07
CA LEU A 47 -7.67 -13.52 -12.87
C LEU A 47 -6.25 -12.96 -13.00
N GLU A 48 -5.27 -13.64 -12.39
CA GLU A 48 -3.87 -13.21 -12.31
C GLU A 48 -3.71 -11.78 -11.74
N MET A 49 -4.62 -11.40 -10.84
CA MET A 49 -4.67 -10.12 -10.16
C MET A 49 -3.61 -10.12 -9.03
N PRO A 50 -2.86 -9.02 -8.82
CA PRO A 50 -1.63 -9.04 -8.00
C PRO A 50 -1.89 -8.84 -6.51
N ALA A 51 -3.07 -8.28 -6.24
CA ALA A 51 -3.40 -7.44 -5.12
C ALA A 51 -4.89 -7.15 -5.26
N LEU A 52 -5.60 -7.06 -4.14
CA LEU A 52 -7.04 -6.89 -4.10
C LEU A 52 -7.40 -5.97 -2.94
N ALA A 53 -8.34 -5.05 -3.12
CA ALA A 53 -8.95 -4.35 -2.01
C ALA A 53 -10.00 -5.23 -1.33
N LEU A 54 -10.26 -4.94 -0.07
CA LEU A 54 -11.53 -5.27 0.56
C LEU A 54 -12.06 -3.99 1.17
N THR A 55 -13.31 -3.66 0.89
CA THR A 55 -13.91 -2.36 1.20
C THR A 55 -15.34 -2.56 1.67
N ASP A 56 -15.50 -3.33 2.75
CA ASP A 56 -16.82 -3.72 3.24
C ASP A 56 -17.60 -2.53 3.84
N HIS A 57 -18.91 -2.48 3.55
CA HIS A 57 -19.78 -1.33 3.85
C HIS A 57 -19.71 -0.89 5.32
N GLY A 58 -19.01 0.23 5.56
CA GLY A 58 -18.91 0.87 6.87
C GLY A 58 -18.36 -0.04 7.97
N ASN A 59 -17.53 -1.04 7.64
CA ASN A 59 -16.95 -1.96 8.61
C ASN A 59 -15.58 -2.51 8.18
N LEU A 60 -14.90 -3.19 9.11
CA LEU A 60 -13.60 -3.85 8.89
C LEU A 60 -13.64 -5.36 9.22
N TYR A 61 -14.83 -5.97 9.30
CA TYR A 61 -15.00 -7.32 9.85
C TYR A 61 -14.18 -8.37 9.09
N GLY A 62 -14.15 -8.30 7.75
CA GLY A 62 -13.37 -9.22 6.91
C GLY A 62 -11.87 -8.93 6.86
N ALA A 63 -11.40 -7.78 7.35
CA ALA A 63 -10.06 -7.26 7.04
C ALA A 63 -8.91 -8.17 7.51
N ILE A 64 -9.01 -8.75 8.72
CA ILE A 64 -7.96 -9.63 9.27
C ILE A 64 -7.94 -10.97 8.54
N GLU A 65 -9.11 -11.56 8.29
CA GLU A 65 -9.24 -12.84 7.58
C GLU A 65 -8.72 -12.70 6.13
N PHE A 66 -9.14 -11.64 5.44
CA PHE A 66 -8.68 -11.27 4.12
C PHE A 66 -7.17 -11.05 4.07
N TYR A 67 -6.61 -10.28 5.01
CA TYR A 67 -5.17 -10.04 5.07
C TYR A 67 -4.36 -11.35 5.20
N GLN A 68 -4.75 -12.23 6.13
CA GLN A 68 -4.07 -13.52 6.34
C GLN A 68 -4.17 -14.42 5.10
N LYS A 69 -5.38 -14.58 4.55
CA LYS A 69 -5.64 -15.47 3.41
C LYS A 69 -5.00 -14.95 2.12
N ALA A 70 -5.05 -13.64 1.86
CA ALA A 70 -4.49 -13.07 0.65
C ALA A 70 -2.95 -13.17 0.66
N LYS A 71 -2.27 -12.86 1.78
CA LYS A 71 -0.82 -13.11 1.94
C LYS A 71 -0.46 -14.58 1.69
N LYS A 72 -1.27 -15.51 2.20
CA LYS A 72 -1.06 -16.96 2.02
C LYS A 72 -1.21 -17.40 0.56
N ALA A 73 -2.06 -16.73 -0.22
CA ALA A 73 -2.29 -17.01 -1.63
C ALA A 73 -1.31 -16.30 -2.60
N GLY A 74 -0.39 -15.47 -2.10
CA GLY A 74 0.54 -14.69 -2.92
C GLY A 74 -0.07 -13.43 -3.55
N ILE A 75 -1.38 -13.22 -3.39
CA ILE A 75 -2.02 -11.92 -3.59
C ILE A 75 -1.40 -10.94 -2.58
N LYS A 76 -1.13 -9.71 -2.99
CA LYS A 76 -0.78 -8.60 -2.08
C LYS A 76 -2.09 -8.09 -1.43
N PRO A 77 -2.44 -8.37 -0.16
CA PRO A 77 -2.96 -7.36 0.74
C PRO A 77 -1.76 -6.44 1.12
N ILE A 78 -1.93 -5.15 1.33
CA ILE A 78 -1.10 -4.18 0.58
C ILE A 78 -0.08 -3.45 1.60
N ILE A 79 1.25 -3.79 1.74
CA ILE A 79 2.15 -3.51 2.97
C ILE A 79 3.68 -3.11 2.71
N GLY A 80 4.54 -2.66 3.70
CA GLY A 80 6.00 -2.12 3.71
C GLY A 80 7.14 -2.94 4.48
N CYS A 81 8.49 -2.70 4.70
CA CYS A 81 9.53 -1.57 4.75
C CYS A 81 11.09 -2.03 4.66
N LEU A 82 12.21 -1.25 4.93
CA LEU A 82 13.68 -1.47 4.46
C LEU A 82 14.97 -1.43 5.43
N PRO A 83 16.25 -1.72 4.95
CA PRO A 83 17.61 -1.68 5.63
C PRO A 83 18.81 -0.91 4.93
N PRO A 84 20.10 -0.88 5.42
CA PRO A 84 21.12 0.15 5.07
C PRO A 84 22.03 -0.10 3.85
N GLY A 85 22.80 0.93 3.47
CA GLY A 85 23.80 0.92 2.39
C GLY A 85 23.19 0.99 0.99
N GLN A 86 21.86 1.07 0.90
CA GLN A 86 21.11 1.02 -0.35
C GLN A 86 21.12 2.40 -1.03
N PRO A 87 21.44 2.47 -2.33
CA PRO A 87 21.53 3.74 -3.05
C PRO A 87 20.13 4.24 -3.44
N ILE A 88 19.72 5.33 -2.82
CA ILE A 88 18.47 6.06 -3.04
C ILE A 88 18.70 7.19 -4.04
N TYR A 89 17.85 7.26 -5.05
CA TYR A 89 17.83 8.35 -6.02
C TYR A 89 17.36 9.68 -5.41
N THR A 90 18.04 10.79 -5.73
CA THR A 90 17.72 12.15 -5.27
C THR A 90 17.82 13.19 -6.38
N ASN A 91 17.16 14.35 -6.24
CA ASN A 91 17.17 15.38 -7.29
C ASN A 91 18.54 16.07 -7.49
N GLN A 92 19.54 15.80 -6.64
CA GLN A 92 20.93 16.25 -6.81
C GLN A 92 21.90 15.12 -7.21
N GLY A 93 21.44 13.86 -7.34
CA GLY A 93 22.31 12.70 -7.56
C GLY A 93 21.84 11.45 -6.81
N ILE A 94 22.78 10.70 -6.20
CA ILE A 94 22.44 9.48 -5.46
C ILE A 94 23.05 9.51 -4.05
N LYS A 95 22.25 9.17 -3.04
CA LYS A 95 22.67 9.06 -1.64
C LYS A 95 22.43 7.64 -1.14
N ASN A 96 23.15 7.19 -0.12
CA ASN A 96 22.77 5.96 0.55
C ASN A 96 21.61 6.24 1.53
N ILE A 97 20.77 5.24 1.79
CA ILE A 97 19.61 5.29 2.69
C ILE A 97 19.93 5.79 4.11
N GLU A 98 21.05 5.38 4.70
CA GLU A 98 21.49 5.85 6.03
C GLU A 98 22.02 7.31 6.03
N ASN A 99 22.19 7.89 4.83
CA ASN A 99 22.65 9.26 4.58
C ASN A 99 21.55 10.16 4.01
N ILE A 100 20.32 9.65 3.87
CA ILE A 100 19.13 10.45 3.57
C ILE A 100 18.75 11.27 4.80
N LYS A 101 18.37 12.54 4.59
CA LYS A 101 17.99 13.48 5.65
C LYS A 101 16.62 14.10 5.34
N VAL A 102 15.92 14.53 6.40
CA VAL A 102 14.71 15.35 6.27
C VAL A 102 15.03 16.59 5.42
N GLY A 103 14.17 16.88 4.44
CA GLY A 103 14.40 17.93 3.45
C GLY A 103 15.13 17.50 2.17
N ASP A 104 15.72 16.30 2.10
CA ASP A 104 16.20 15.75 0.82
C ASP A 104 15.02 15.45 -0.10
N PHE A 105 15.20 15.63 -1.41
CA PHE A 105 14.21 15.25 -2.42
C PHE A 105 14.62 13.94 -3.08
N VAL A 106 13.84 12.88 -2.84
CA VAL A 106 14.07 11.50 -3.32
C VAL A 106 13.15 11.15 -4.49
N LEU A 107 13.59 10.28 -5.39
CA LEU A 107 12.75 9.75 -6.46
C LEU A 107 11.76 8.73 -5.88
N THR A 108 10.55 8.68 -6.42
CA THR A 108 9.45 7.83 -5.95
C THR A 108 9.02 6.82 -7.02
N HIS A 109 8.18 5.84 -6.68
CA HIS A 109 7.70 4.86 -7.67
C HIS A 109 6.90 5.52 -8.82
N ARG A 110 6.41 6.76 -8.66
CA ARG A 110 5.73 7.52 -9.72
C ARG A 110 6.67 8.35 -10.60
N GLY A 111 7.99 8.18 -10.46
CA GLY A 111 8.97 8.84 -11.32
C GLY A 111 9.18 10.31 -11.04
N ARG A 112 8.73 10.81 -9.89
CA ARG A 112 8.87 12.22 -9.49
C ARG A 112 9.73 12.36 -8.25
N PHE A 113 10.26 13.55 -8.02
CA PHE A 113 11.04 13.86 -6.83
C PHE A 113 10.16 14.48 -5.74
N ARG A 114 10.28 13.97 -4.50
CA ARG A 114 9.45 14.36 -3.35
C ARG A 114 10.28 14.45 -2.07
N ARG A 115 9.89 15.34 -1.16
CA ARG A 115 10.66 15.66 0.05
C ARG A 115 10.59 14.54 1.08
N VAL A 116 11.70 14.24 1.74
CA VAL A 116 11.75 13.34 2.89
C VAL A 116 11.26 14.10 4.13
N LEU A 117 10.23 13.56 4.77
CA LEU A 117 9.52 14.19 5.89
C LEU A 117 10.05 13.73 7.25
N ARG A 118 10.35 12.43 7.41
CA ARG A 118 11.00 11.85 8.59
C ARG A 118 11.89 10.67 8.21
N THR A 119 12.99 10.48 8.92
CA THR A 119 13.81 9.26 8.86
C THR A 119 13.47 8.33 10.01
N MET A 120 13.66 7.03 9.82
CA MET A 120 13.30 5.96 10.75
C MET A 120 14.40 4.90 10.77
N THR A 121 14.83 4.48 11.96
CA THR A 121 15.84 3.43 12.13
C THR A 121 15.39 2.47 13.23
N ARG A 122 15.50 1.17 12.99
CA ARG A 122 15.28 0.11 13.99
C ARG A 122 16.43 -0.89 13.96
N HIS A 123 16.62 -1.68 15.01
CA HIS A 123 17.49 -2.85 14.90
C HIS A 123 16.79 -3.96 14.07
N HIS A 124 17.58 -4.77 13.38
CA HIS A 124 17.16 -6.05 12.81
C HIS A 124 18.18 -7.11 13.22
N ASP A 125 17.71 -8.26 13.67
CA ASP A 125 18.51 -9.43 13.93
C ASP A 125 17.75 -10.60 13.32
N GLY A 126 18.19 -11.04 12.14
CA GLY A 126 17.37 -11.85 11.24
C GLY A 126 17.91 -11.86 9.82
N ARG A 127 17.08 -12.26 8.85
CA ARG A 127 17.53 -12.58 7.50
C ARG A 127 17.26 -11.43 6.55
N ILE A 128 18.29 -11.01 5.81
CA ILE A 128 18.14 -10.02 4.75
C ILE A 128 18.37 -10.64 3.36
N TYR A 129 17.62 -10.12 2.41
CA TYR A 129 17.45 -10.64 1.06
C TYR A 129 18.06 -9.66 0.06
N GLY A 130 19.09 -10.08 -0.65
CA GLY A 130 19.78 -9.33 -1.69
C GLY A 130 19.21 -9.66 -3.05
N ILE A 131 18.57 -8.68 -3.69
CA ILE A 131 17.81 -8.84 -4.91
C ILE A 131 18.55 -8.12 -6.04
N THR A 132 19.08 -8.88 -7.00
CA THR A 132 19.71 -8.32 -8.21
C THR A 132 18.76 -8.43 -9.37
N ALA A 133 18.49 -7.33 -10.07
CA ALA A 133 17.72 -7.29 -11.31
C ALA A 133 18.56 -6.84 -12.51
N THR A 134 17.98 -6.84 -13.70
CA THR A 134 18.72 -6.51 -14.92
C THR A 134 19.01 -5.01 -14.98
N SER A 135 20.27 -4.65 -15.26
CA SER A 135 20.75 -3.26 -15.21
C SER A 135 20.59 -2.53 -13.87
N THR A 136 20.20 -3.20 -12.78
CA THR A 136 20.30 -2.69 -11.40
C THR A 136 21.62 -3.10 -10.74
N ASN A 137 21.79 -2.70 -9.49
CA ASN A 137 22.66 -3.35 -8.51
C ASN A 137 21.84 -4.31 -7.63
N THR A 138 22.50 -5.04 -6.74
CA THR A 138 21.79 -5.84 -5.71
C THR A 138 21.27 -4.90 -4.64
N VAL A 139 19.94 -4.79 -4.49
CA VAL A 139 19.33 -4.10 -3.37
C VAL A 139 19.17 -5.12 -2.23
N TRP A 140 19.74 -4.84 -1.05
CA TRP A 140 19.50 -5.65 0.14
C TRP A 140 18.32 -5.11 0.92
N VAL A 141 17.42 -5.99 1.31
CA VAL A 141 16.13 -5.66 1.93
C VAL A 141 15.83 -6.60 3.11
N THR A 142 15.02 -6.20 4.08
CA THR A 142 14.58 -7.10 5.16
C THR A 142 13.57 -8.12 4.64
N GLU A 143 13.41 -9.24 5.33
CA GLU A 143 12.46 -10.32 4.98
C GLU A 143 11.02 -9.82 4.76
N GLU A 144 10.55 -8.85 5.56
CA GLU A 144 9.23 -8.27 5.39
C GLU A 144 9.12 -7.25 4.24
N HIS A 145 10.25 -6.79 3.67
CA HIS A 145 10.21 -5.75 2.65
C HIS A 145 9.41 -6.22 1.44
N PRO A 146 8.30 -5.55 1.08
CA PRO A 146 7.60 -5.82 -0.15
C PRO A 146 8.48 -5.38 -1.33
N VAL A 147 8.39 -6.04 -2.46
CA VAL A 147 9.27 -5.81 -3.61
C VAL A 147 8.38 -5.81 -4.84
N LEU A 148 8.13 -4.64 -5.45
CA LEU A 148 7.32 -4.55 -6.66
C LEU A 148 8.05 -5.20 -7.81
N ILE A 149 7.51 -6.37 -8.12
CA ILE A 149 7.93 -7.27 -9.16
C ILE A 149 6.71 -7.69 -9.96
N THR A 150 6.95 -8.34 -11.10
CA THR A 150 5.95 -9.22 -11.71
C THR A 150 6.68 -10.14 -12.73
N SER A 151 5.98 -11.01 -13.45
CA SER A 151 6.56 -12.25 -14.01
C SER A 151 7.30 -12.15 -15.37
N ASP A 152 6.88 -11.25 -16.27
CA ASP A 152 6.89 -11.36 -17.76
C ASP A 152 6.60 -9.96 -18.56
N VAL A 153 5.72 -9.64 -19.60
CA VAL A 153 5.05 -8.27 -19.99
C VAL A 153 3.48 -7.95 -20.31
N ASN A 154 2.41 -8.61 -19.83
CA ASN A 154 1.00 -8.11 -19.66
C ASN A 154 0.25 -8.49 -18.31
N LYS A 155 0.89 -8.58 -17.12
CA LYS A 155 0.28 -9.01 -15.83
C LYS A 155 0.74 -8.17 -14.64
N ASN A 156 -0.18 -7.90 -13.74
CA ASN A 156 -0.06 -6.87 -12.72
C ASN A 156 1.15 -6.92 -11.79
N ALA A 157 1.55 -5.73 -11.33
CA ALA A 157 2.74 -5.49 -10.53
C ALA A 157 2.43 -5.60 -9.04
N GLN A 158 3.27 -6.38 -8.37
CA GLN A 158 2.94 -7.05 -7.13
C GLN A 158 4.07 -6.77 -6.17
N TRP A 159 3.75 -6.08 -5.09
CA TRP A 159 4.70 -5.75 -4.05
C TRP A 159 4.87 -6.98 -3.13
N ILE A 160 5.68 -7.96 -3.56
CA ILE A 160 5.87 -9.28 -2.93
C ILE A 160 6.95 -9.22 -1.87
N ARG A 161 6.73 -9.79 -0.68
CA ARG A 161 7.77 -9.81 0.37
C ARG A 161 9.07 -10.43 -0.15
N ALA A 162 10.21 -9.91 0.30
CA ALA A 162 11.52 -10.34 -0.15
C ALA A 162 11.82 -11.82 0.12
N ASP A 163 11.27 -12.36 1.21
CA ASP A 163 11.33 -13.78 1.57
C ASP A 163 10.45 -14.70 0.68
N GLN A 164 9.48 -14.13 -0.03
CA GLN A 164 8.52 -14.81 -0.90
C GLN A 164 8.83 -14.62 -2.40
N LEU A 165 9.95 -13.97 -2.76
CA LEU A 165 10.28 -13.67 -4.15
C LEU A 165 10.50 -14.94 -5.00
N PRO A 166 9.76 -15.13 -6.11
CA PRO A 166 9.91 -16.30 -6.97
C PRO A 166 11.18 -16.20 -7.82
N TYR A 167 12.13 -17.11 -7.59
CA TYR A 167 13.38 -17.20 -8.37
C TYR A 167 13.69 -18.63 -8.79
N GLY A 168 14.18 -18.81 -10.02
CA GLY A 168 14.35 -20.12 -10.63
C GLY A 168 15.48 -20.96 -10.06
N ARG A 169 15.46 -22.28 -10.37
CA ARG A 169 16.46 -23.25 -9.90
C ARG A 169 17.90 -22.80 -10.21
N ARG A 170 18.77 -22.92 -9.21
CA ARG A 170 20.22 -22.70 -9.34
C ARG A 170 20.85 -23.76 -10.27
N ASN A 171 21.89 -23.35 -10.99
CA ASN A 171 22.70 -24.20 -11.86
C ASN A 171 23.91 -24.78 -11.08
N ARG A 172 24.70 -25.65 -11.72
CA ARG A 172 25.86 -26.33 -11.12
C ARG A 172 27.04 -25.40 -10.75
N HIS A 173 26.91 -24.10 -10.96
CA HIS A 173 27.89 -23.05 -10.64
C HIS A 173 27.25 -21.91 -9.80
N GLY A 174 26.12 -22.18 -9.12
CA GLY A 174 25.46 -21.24 -8.20
C GLY A 174 24.51 -20.21 -8.83
N GLY A 175 24.66 -19.88 -10.12
CA GLY A 175 23.79 -18.91 -10.81
C GLY A 175 22.39 -19.46 -11.16
N ILE A 176 21.40 -18.60 -11.34
CA ILE A 176 20.02 -19.00 -11.68
C ILE A 176 19.90 -19.42 -13.16
N LYS A 177 19.13 -20.49 -13.44
CA LYS A 177 18.99 -21.05 -14.81
C LYS A 177 17.72 -20.62 -15.56
N SER A 178 16.76 -19.96 -14.90
CA SER A 178 15.54 -19.41 -15.51
C SER A 178 15.01 -18.22 -14.68
N TRP A 179 14.72 -17.09 -15.32
CA TRP A 179 14.01 -15.99 -14.67
C TRP A 179 12.53 -16.36 -14.48
N GLN A 180 11.92 -15.93 -13.37
CA GLN A 180 10.47 -16.11 -13.09
C GLN A 180 9.78 -14.82 -12.63
N ALA A 181 10.56 -13.77 -12.36
CA ALA A 181 10.08 -12.44 -12.04
C ALA A 181 11.10 -11.37 -12.44
N TYR A 182 10.65 -10.13 -12.47
CA TYR A 182 11.36 -8.92 -12.86
C TYR A 182 11.07 -7.84 -11.81
N ALA A 183 12.08 -7.09 -11.38
CA ALA A 183 11.89 -5.89 -10.58
C ALA A 183 11.50 -4.69 -11.46
N LEU A 184 10.90 -3.69 -10.84
CA LEU A 184 10.30 -2.54 -11.51
C LEU A 184 11.06 -1.25 -11.19
N PHE A 185 11.34 -0.43 -12.20
CA PHE A 185 12.06 0.83 -12.05
C PHE A 185 11.33 1.96 -12.78
N PRO A 186 11.02 3.10 -12.13
CA PRO A 186 10.19 4.13 -12.74
C PRO A 186 10.94 5.00 -13.77
N LYS A 187 10.18 5.47 -14.75
CA LYS A 187 10.53 6.52 -15.71
C LYS A 187 10.13 7.88 -15.14
N LEU A 188 10.90 8.94 -15.40
CA LEU A 188 10.57 10.29 -14.91
C LEU A 188 9.21 10.75 -15.43
N GLN A 189 8.43 11.37 -14.54
CA GLN A 189 7.14 11.97 -14.91
C GLN A 189 7.36 13.35 -15.56
N GLU A 190 6.76 13.56 -16.73
CA GLU A 190 6.68 14.88 -17.35
C GLU A 190 5.70 15.75 -16.55
N ASN A 191 6.11 16.96 -16.15
CA ASN A 191 5.18 17.89 -15.48
C ASN A 191 4.11 18.36 -16.48
N GLN A 192 2.84 18.41 -16.08
CA GLN A 192 1.76 18.92 -16.95
C GLN A 192 1.86 20.44 -17.21
N HIS A 193 2.42 21.17 -16.24
CA HIS A 193 3.03 22.47 -16.46
C HIS A 193 4.53 22.30 -16.30
N PRO A 194 5.25 21.88 -17.35
CA PRO A 194 6.70 21.95 -17.29
C PRO A 194 7.04 23.43 -17.16
N SER A 195 7.98 23.78 -16.29
CA SER A 195 8.62 25.09 -16.41
C SER A 195 9.45 25.03 -17.69
N ASN A 196 8.82 25.33 -18.84
CA ASN A 196 9.46 25.63 -20.12
C ASN A 196 10.16 27.00 -20.04
N GLN A 197 10.78 27.24 -18.89
CA GLN A 197 11.39 28.45 -18.39
C GLN A 197 12.39 28.01 -17.31
N LEU A 198 13.64 28.44 -17.45
CA LEU A 198 14.68 28.30 -16.45
C LEU A 198 14.83 29.63 -15.72
N ASP A 199 14.36 29.69 -14.48
CA ASP A 199 14.61 30.81 -13.58
C ASP A 199 16.12 30.90 -13.26
N ILE A 200 16.73 32.00 -13.67
CA ILE A 200 18.15 32.25 -13.45
C ILE A 200 18.41 32.74 -12.02
N LEU A 201 17.51 33.53 -11.45
CA LEU A 201 17.67 34.12 -10.13
C LEU A 201 17.59 33.05 -9.03
N ALA A 202 16.77 32.01 -9.22
CA ALA A 202 16.70 30.84 -8.33
C ALA A 202 18.04 30.09 -8.15
N TYR A 203 19.01 30.31 -9.04
CA TYR A 203 20.36 29.74 -8.97
C TYR A 203 21.46 30.81 -8.78
N LEU A 204 21.11 32.02 -8.31
CA LEU A 204 22.04 33.11 -8.01
C LEU A 204 21.85 33.66 -6.57
N ASP A 205 22.84 34.41 -6.09
CA ASP A 205 22.78 35.08 -4.79
C ASP A 205 21.84 36.29 -4.85
N THR A 206 20.63 36.14 -4.28
CA THR A 206 19.58 37.16 -4.25
C THR A 206 19.93 38.38 -3.37
N SER A 207 21.00 38.32 -2.57
CA SER A 207 21.52 39.50 -1.87
C SER A 207 22.38 40.41 -2.77
N ILE A 208 22.64 39.98 -4.01
CA ILE A 208 23.56 40.62 -4.97
C ILE A 208 22.91 40.81 -6.34
N TYR A 209 22.11 39.85 -6.79
CA TYR A 209 21.37 39.85 -8.05
C TYR A 209 19.87 39.97 -7.78
N GLY A 210 19.14 40.58 -8.71
CA GLY A 210 17.68 40.71 -8.67
C GLY A 210 17.12 40.96 -10.07
N ILE A 211 15.81 41.19 -10.18
CA ILE A 211 15.16 41.47 -11.46
C ILE A 211 14.99 42.99 -11.63
N LYS A 212 15.31 43.52 -12.82
CA LYS A 212 14.89 44.85 -13.28
C LYS A 212 14.55 44.77 -14.76
N GLU A 213 13.37 45.25 -15.15
CA GLU A 213 12.88 45.17 -16.55
C GLU A 213 13.00 43.74 -17.12
N GLU A 214 12.48 42.76 -16.37
CA GLU A 214 12.48 41.32 -16.69
C GLU A 214 13.88 40.67 -16.89
N LYS A 215 14.96 41.42 -16.68
CA LYS A 215 16.35 40.96 -16.85
C LYS A 215 17.05 40.82 -15.50
N ILE A 216 18.02 39.91 -15.43
CA ILE A 216 18.88 39.81 -14.25
C ILE A 216 19.75 41.06 -14.18
N ALA A 217 19.55 41.85 -13.14
CA ALA A 217 20.28 43.05 -12.82
C ALA A 217 21.09 42.86 -11.54
N LYS A 218 22.23 43.54 -11.46
CA LYS A 218 23.08 43.52 -10.27
C LYS A 218 22.64 44.63 -9.32
N ILE A 219 22.03 44.26 -8.21
CA ILE A 219 21.47 45.19 -7.21
C ILE A 219 22.50 45.63 -6.16
N LYS A 220 23.56 44.84 -5.94
CA LYS A 220 24.63 45.16 -4.96
C LYS A 220 26.02 45.08 -5.59
N LYS A 221 26.90 46.03 -5.23
CA LYS A 221 28.32 46.00 -5.61
C LYS A 221 29.10 45.06 -4.68
N TYR A 222 29.98 44.21 -5.22
CA TYR A 222 30.92 43.45 -4.38
C TYR A 222 32.06 44.32 -3.80
N ASN A 223 32.38 45.46 -4.44
CA ASN A 223 33.42 46.40 -4.03
C ASN A 223 33.31 47.72 -4.80
N LYS A 224 34.13 48.73 -4.45
CA LYS A 224 34.08 50.09 -5.02
C LYS A 224 34.28 50.17 -6.55
N TYR A 225 35.00 49.22 -7.16
CA TYR A 225 35.25 49.17 -8.60
C TYR A 225 34.14 48.47 -9.40
N ASP A 226 33.14 47.91 -8.72
CA ASP A 226 32.02 47.24 -9.35
C ASP A 226 31.01 48.25 -9.92
N SER A 227 30.27 47.86 -10.97
CA SER A 227 29.24 48.71 -11.58
C SER A 227 27.88 48.03 -11.52
N LEU A 228 26.87 48.77 -11.07
CA LEU A 228 25.48 48.32 -11.05
C LEU A 228 24.95 48.42 -12.49
N LYS A 229 25.14 47.35 -13.26
CA LYS A 229 24.67 47.23 -14.63
C LYS A 229 23.54 46.22 -14.68
N SER A 230 22.46 46.56 -15.41
CA SER A 230 21.51 45.54 -15.85
C SER A 230 22.21 44.64 -16.88
N SER A 231 21.97 43.32 -16.82
CA SER A 231 22.48 42.41 -17.84
C SER A 231 21.52 42.35 -19.04
N HIS A 232 21.91 41.63 -20.08
CA HIS A 232 21.03 41.33 -21.21
C HIS A 232 20.39 39.94 -21.10
N VAL A 233 20.67 39.22 -20.00
CA VAL A 233 20.12 37.89 -19.75
C VAL A 233 18.73 38.07 -19.13
N PRO A 234 17.67 37.45 -19.68
CA PRO A 234 16.34 37.48 -19.07
C PRO A 234 16.35 36.78 -17.71
N ALA A 235 15.40 37.10 -16.83
CA ALA A 235 15.23 36.41 -15.56
C ALA A 235 14.80 34.94 -15.75
N GLN A 236 14.12 34.63 -16.86
CA GLN A 236 13.66 33.30 -17.25
C GLN A 236 14.10 33.01 -18.69
N ILE A 237 14.74 31.86 -18.95
CA ILE A 237 15.07 31.39 -20.32
C ILE A 237 14.06 30.33 -20.72
N ALA A 238 13.31 30.54 -21.80
CA ALA A 238 12.38 29.53 -22.31
C ALA A 238 13.10 28.21 -22.64
N VAL A 239 12.51 27.05 -22.35
CA VAL A 239 13.10 25.75 -22.70
C VAL A 239 12.49 25.28 -24.02
N ASP A 240 13.35 25.18 -25.03
CA ASP A 240 13.07 24.61 -26.34
C ASP A 240 14.12 23.53 -26.69
N ASP A 241 14.03 22.97 -27.89
CA ASP A 241 14.97 22.01 -28.47
C ASP A 241 16.43 22.46 -28.35
N ALA A 242 16.69 23.75 -28.61
CA ALA A 242 18.02 24.32 -28.65
C ALA A 242 18.59 24.47 -27.23
N ILE A 243 17.81 24.99 -26.30
CA ILE A 243 18.19 25.15 -24.88
C ILE A 243 18.39 23.78 -24.22
N ALA A 244 17.51 22.81 -24.47
CA ALA A 244 17.63 21.46 -23.92
C ALA A 244 18.90 20.75 -24.44
N ARG A 245 19.13 20.77 -25.76
CA ARG A 245 20.30 20.15 -26.38
C ARG A 245 21.61 20.89 -26.07
N PHE A 246 21.58 22.22 -25.97
CA PHE A 246 22.72 23.03 -25.52
C PHE A 246 23.12 22.71 -24.08
N LEU A 247 22.15 22.53 -23.17
CA LEU A 247 22.45 22.08 -21.81
C LEU A 247 23.02 20.66 -21.76
N GLY A 248 22.57 19.77 -22.63
CA GLY A 248 23.19 18.45 -22.85
C GLY A 248 24.66 18.56 -23.28
N LEU A 249 24.94 19.32 -24.34
CA LEU A 249 26.28 19.53 -24.87
C LEU A 249 27.20 20.24 -23.86
N PHE A 250 26.63 21.15 -23.06
CA PHE A 250 27.33 21.80 -21.95
C PHE A 250 27.65 20.83 -20.79
N LEU A 251 26.83 19.79 -20.56
CA LEU A 251 27.14 18.76 -19.57
C LEU A 251 28.31 17.86 -20.01
N ALA A 252 28.53 17.68 -21.31
CA ALA A 252 29.77 17.14 -21.87
C ALA A 252 30.90 18.19 -21.86
N GLU A 253 31.05 18.95 -22.96
CA GLU A 253 32.22 19.79 -23.25
C GLU A 253 32.26 21.14 -22.52
N GLY A 254 31.19 21.49 -21.81
CA GLY A 254 31.07 22.76 -21.12
C GLY A 254 32.07 22.97 -19.99
N SER A 255 32.77 24.11 -20.03
CA SER A 255 33.73 24.56 -19.02
C SER A 255 33.57 26.06 -18.71
N TYR A 256 34.33 26.55 -17.72
CA TYR A 256 34.32 27.95 -17.30
C TYR A 256 35.74 28.51 -17.29
N GLN A 257 35.93 29.69 -17.89
CA GLN A 257 37.10 30.53 -17.59
C GLN A 257 36.73 31.51 -16.47
N TYR A 258 37.69 31.74 -15.58
CA TYR A 258 37.51 32.56 -14.38
C TYR A 258 38.23 33.90 -14.54
N ASP A 259 37.68 34.96 -13.93
CA ASP A 259 38.40 36.23 -13.82
C ASP A 259 39.59 36.14 -12.84
N GLN A 260 40.39 37.21 -12.76
CA GLN A 260 41.51 37.34 -11.81
C GLN A 260 41.10 37.23 -10.32
N LYS A 261 39.80 37.09 -10.02
CA LYS A 261 39.24 36.93 -8.66
C LYS A 261 38.58 35.56 -8.47
N GLY A 262 38.80 34.61 -9.39
CA GLY A 262 38.31 33.24 -9.30
C GLY A 262 36.81 33.07 -9.55
N ARG A 263 36.14 34.07 -10.16
CA ARG A 263 34.70 34.03 -10.45
C ARG A 263 34.46 33.59 -11.90
N PRO A 264 33.47 32.71 -12.20
CA PRO A 264 33.21 32.25 -13.56
C PRO A 264 32.76 33.43 -14.43
N ALA A 265 33.56 33.77 -15.44
CA ALA A 265 33.40 34.99 -16.22
C ALA A 265 33.00 34.74 -17.67
N VAL A 266 33.41 33.60 -18.23
CA VAL A 266 33.12 33.16 -19.60
C VAL A 266 32.75 31.68 -19.56
N THR A 267 31.62 31.32 -20.18
CA THR A 267 31.29 29.92 -20.47
C THR A 267 31.97 29.53 -21.78
N VAL A 268 32.68 28.41 -21.81
CA VAL A 268 33.36 27.90 -23.01
C VAL A 268 32.85 26.50 -23.32
N LEU A 269 32.49 26.27 -24.58
CA LEU A 269 32.33 24.92 -25.13
C LEU A 269 33.49 24.71 -26.11
N SER A 270 34.24 23.62 -25.93
CA SER A 270 35.36 23.24 -26.79
C SER A 270 34.91 22.06 -27.64
N LEU A 271 34.79 22.26 -28.96
CA LEU A 271 34.22 21.31 -29.92
C LEU A 271 35.27 20.97 -30.99
N GLY A 272 35.10 19.86 -31.71
CA GLY A 272 35.99 19.44 -32.78
C GLY A 272 36.03 20.45 -33.94
N ASP A 273 37.17 20.51 -34.63
CA ASP A 273 37.38 21.37 -35.80
C ASP A 273 36.44 21.06 -36.98
N HIS A 274 35.97 19.83 -37.09
CA HIS A 274 35.00 19.36 -38.07
C HIS A 274 33.54 19.53 -37.62
N GLU A 275 33.29 19.90 -36.36
CA GLU A 275 31.94 20.00 -35.78
C GLU A 275 31.27 21.37 -36.02
N ASP A 276 31.44 21.95 -37.22
CA ASP A 276 30.92 23.28 -37.55
C ASP A 276 29.43 23.46 -37.26
N ALA A 277 28.63 22.40 -37.43
CA ALA A 277 27.22 22.41 -37.10
C ALA A 277 26.96 22.62 -35.58
N LEU A 278 27.74 21.98 -34.70
CA LEU A 278 27.63 22.16 -33.25
C LEU A 278 28.18 23.52 -32.81
N VAL A 279 29.27 23.99 -33.44
CA VAL A 279 29.86 25.32 -33.20
C VAL A 279 28.87 26.43 -33.56
N GLN A 280 28.22 26.34 -34.73
CA GLN A 280 27.19 27.29 -35.17
C GLN A 280 25.96 27.23 -34.26
N PHE A 281 25.45 26.04 -33.96
CA PHE A 281 24.31 25.81 -33.06
C PHE A 281 24.54 26.41 -31.66
N ALA A 282 25.69 26.13 -31.03
CA ALA A 282 26.04 26.68 -29.72
C ALA A 282 26.21 28.20 -29.75
N THR A 283 26.78 28.75 -30.84
CA THR A 283 26.94 30.20 -31.04
C THR A 283 25.60 30.91 -31.19
N GLN A 284 24.68 30.37 -31.99
CA GLN A 284 23.34 30.92 -32.19
C GLN A 284 22.52 30.87 -30.88
N THR A 285 22.46 29.70 -30.24
CA THR A 285 21.68 29.46 -29.02
C THR A 285 22.14 30.36 -27.86
N ALA A 286 23.45 30.40 -27.58
CA ALA A 286 23.98 31.28 -26.54
C ALA A 286 23.91 32.78 -26.92
N GLY A 287 23.90 33.09 -28.21
CA GLY A 287 23.66 34.44 -28.72
C GLY A 287 22.25 34.94 -28.40
N ALA A 288 21.23 34.10 -28.57
CA ALA A 288 19.85 34.41 -28.20
C ALA A 288 19.70 34.66 -26.69
N ILE A 289 20.23 33.76 -25.85
CA ILE A 289 20.18 33.89 -24.37
C ILE A 289 20.80 35.20 -23.87
N THR A 290 21.92 35.62 -24.49
CA THR A 290 22.72 36.75 -23.98
C THR A 290 22.53 38.06 -24.76
N GLN A 291 21.68 38.05 -25.80
CA GLN A 291 21.46 39.16 -26.76
C GLN A 291 22.79 39.68 -27.35
N ARG A 292 23.79 38.81 -27.52
CA ARG A 292 25.17 39.13 -27.94
C ARG A 292 25.82 37.95 -28.66
N THR A 293 26.36 38.17 -29.85
CA THR A 293 27.08 37.13 -30.61
C THR A 293 28.28 36.58 -29.80
N PRO A 294 28.33 35.27 -29.49
CA PRO A 294 29.51 34.63 -28.91
C PRO A 294 30.70 34.69 -29.88
N ARG A 295 31.92 34.58 -29.35
CA ARG A 295 33.13 34.56 -30.18
C ARG A 295 33.55 33.13 -30.48
N ILE A 296 33.78 32.82 -31.74
CA ILE A 296 34.37 31.54 -32.17
C ILE A 296 35.88 31.72 -32.25
N TYR A 297 36.64 30.87 -31.57
CA TYR A 297 38.10 30.83 -31.62
C TYR A 297 38.56 29.50 -32.23
N HIS A 298 39.28 29.57 -33.35
CA HIS A 298 39.81 28.40 -34.04
C HIS A 298 41.16 27.99 -33.44
N ARG A 299 41.31 26.71 -33.08
CA ARG A 299 42.54 26.12 -32.52
C ARG A 299 43.07 25.04 -33.47
N PRO A 300 43.60 25.39 -34.66
CA PRO A 300 43.95 24.42 -35.70
C PRO A 300 44.92 23.33 -35.20
N TYR A 301 45.94 23.70 -34.41
CA TYR A 301 46.92 22.75 -33.84
C TYR A 301 46.37 21.81 -32.76
N GLN A 302 45.12 22.01 -32.31
CA GLN A 302 44.44 21.15 -31.33
C GLN A 302 43.25 20.42 -31.95
N HIS A 303 42.95 20.66 -33.23
CA HIS A 303 41.74 20.18 -33.90
C HIS A 303 40.44 20.58 -33.17
N LEU A 304 40.40 21.81 -32.64
CA LEU A 304 39.26 22.36 -31.91
C LEU A 304 38.76 23.71 -32.44
N LYS A 305 37.48 23.98 -32.22
CA LYS A 305 36.79 25.26 -32.33
C LYS A 305 36.10 25.55 -31.00
N GLU A 306 36.44 26.68 -30.38
CA GLU A 306 35.93 27.05 -29.06
C GLU A 306 34.88 28.16 -29.16
N VAL A 307 33.70 27.96 -28.56
CA VAL A 307 32.63 28.96 -28.48
C VAL A 307 32.72 29.68 -27.13
N PHE A 308 33.14 30.95 -27.16
CA PHE A 308 33.33 31.81 -25.99
C PHE A 308 32.10 32.69 -25.74
N ILE A 309 31.37 32.38 -24.67
CA ILE A 309 30.14 33.09 -24.27
C ILE A 309 30.49 34.02 -23.10
N GLY A 310 30.84 35.27 -23.43
CA GLY A 310 31.35 36.27 -22.49
C GLY A 310 30.29 36.88 -21.57
N ASN A 311 29.76 36.10 -20.63
CA ASN A 311 28.73 36.55 -19.69
C ASN A 311 28.85 35.91 -18.31
N THR A 312 29.24 36.71 -17.30
CA THR A 312 29.44 36.29 -15.91
C THR A 312 28.17 35.75 -15.23
N ILE A 313 26.99 36.29 -15.56
CA ILE A 313 25.71 35.85 -14.97
C ILE A 313 25.35 34.46 -15.49
N LEU A 314 25.43 34.25 -16.80
CA LEU A 314 25.19 32.94 -17.41
C LEU A 314 26.23 31.89 -16.96
N ALA A 315 27.50 32.28 -16.83
CA ALA A 315 28.57 31.39 -16.36
C ALA A 315 28.38 30.98 -14.88
N GLN A 316 27.96 31.91 -14.01
CA GLN A 316 27.65 31.61 -12.61
C GLN A 316 26.37 30.78 -12.45
N TYR A 317 25.34 31.06 -13.26
CA TYR A 317 24.10 30.29 -13.32
C TYR A 317 24.37 28.81 -13.68
N LEU A 318 25.06 28.57 -14.79
CA LEU A 318 25.41 27.22 -15.24
C LEU A 318 26.27 26.47 -14.21
N LEU A 319 27.18 27.16 -13.51
CA LEU A 319 27.99 26.56 -12.43
C LEU A 319 27.13 26.07 -11.27
N ASN A 320 26.10 26.83 -10.88
CA ASN A 320 25.22 26.46 -9.77
C ASN A 320 24.21 25.38 -10.18
N LEU A 321 23.63 25.50 -11.38
CA LEU A 321 22.71 24.54 -11.98
C LEU A 321 23.37 23.17 -12.22
N CYS A 322 24.46 23.15 -13.00
CA CYS A 322 25.09 21.91 -13.51
C CYS A 322 26.25 21.42 -12.62
N GLY A 323 26.91 22.30 -11.87
CA GLY A 323 28.05 21.96 -10.99
C GLY A 323 29.42 22.38 -11.53
N LYS A 324 30.42 22.41 -10.62
CA LYS A 324 31.78 22.90 -10.88
C LYS A 324 32.76 21.79 -11.28
N GLY A 325 33.10 21.74 -12.56
CA GLY A 325 34.09 20.82 -13.13
C GLY A 325 33.57 19.38 -13.30
N ALA A 326 34.17 18.63 -14.23
CA ALA A 326 33.63 17.35 -14.71
C ALA A 326 33.36 16.30 -13.61
N GLY A 327 34.13 16.29 -12.52
CA GLY A 327 33.92 15.40 -11.38
C GLY A 327 32.67 15.70 -10.54
N ASN A 328 32.19 16.95 -10.55
CA ASN A 328 31.04 17.42 -9.78
C ASN A 328 29.85 17.86 -10.65
N LYS A 329 29.90 17.63 -11.97
CA LYS A 329 28.73 17.85 -12.84
C LYS A 329 27.58 16.95 -12.38
N ARG A 330 26.35 17.42 -12.51
CA ARG A 330 25.11 16.67 -12.25
C ARG A 330 24.05 17.10 -13.26
N MET A 331 23.02 16.27 -13.45
CA MET A 331 21.86 16.71 -14.25
C MET A 331 21.20 17.93 -13.59
N PRO A 332 20.81 18.96 -14.36
CA PRO A 332 20.03 20.07 -13.84
C PRO A 332 18.77 19.56 -13.13
N PRO A 333 18.52 19.90 -11.85
CA PRO A 333 17.32 19.47 -11.15
C PRO A 333 16.00 19.80 -11.89
N PRO A 334 15.85 20.95 -12.59
CA PRO A 334 14.66 21.24 -13.38
C PRO A 334 14.46 20.30 -14.57
N ALA A 335 15.55 19.75 -15.13
CA ALA A 335 15.46 18.86 -16.30
C ALA A 335 14.72 17.56 -15.99
N PHE A 336 14.70 17.11 -14.72
CA PHE A 336 13.92 15.97 -14.29
C PHE A 336 12.38 16.18 -14.34
N SER A 337 11.91 17.38 -14.69
CA SER A 337 10.49 17.69 -14.92
C SER A 337 10.16 18.04 -16.38
N TRP A 338 11.15 18.01 -17.27
CA TRP A 338 10.98 18.27 -18.70
C TRP A 338 10.28 17.10 -19.41
N SER A 339 9.74 17.36 -20.60
CA SER A 339 9.21 16.31 -21.46
C SER A 339 10.26 15.28 -21.86
N ARG A 340 9.87 14.04 -22.18
CA ARG A 340 10.78 13.03 -22.76
C ARG A 340 11.45 13.55 -24.03
N TYR A 341 10.78 14.42 -24.78
CA TYR A 341 11.36 15.06 -25.95
C TYR A 341 12.56 15.95 -25.58
N TYR A 342 12.42 16.88 -24.62
CA TYR A 342 13.54 17.71 -24.16
C TYR A 342 14.59 16.93 -23.35
N LEU A 343 14.18 15.88 -22.63
CA LEU A 343 15.11 14.92 -22.01
C LEU A 343 15.93 14.15 -23.06
N ALA A 344 15.31 13.79 -24.20
CA ALA A 344 16.01 13.18 -25.33
C ALA A 344 16.93 14.19 -26.02
N GLN A 345 16.52 15.45 -26.20
CA GLN A 345 17.40 16.50 -26.73
C GLN A 345 18.61 16.76 -25.80
N LEU A 346 18.41 16.79 -24.47
CA LEU A 346 19.49 16.88 -23.50
C LEU A 346 20.41 15.65 -23.55
N LEU A 347 19.85 14.43 -23.62
CA LEU A 347 20.67 13.21 -23.71
C LEU A 347 21.41 13.14 -25.06
N GLN A 348 20.81 13.58 -26.16
CA GLN A 348 21.46 13.72 -27.47
C GLN A 348 22.59 14.75 -27.43
N GLY A 349 22.41 15.89 -26.75
CA GLY A 349 23.48 16.87 -26.53
C GLY A 349 24.64 16.29 -25.72
N LEU A 350 24.35 15.53 -24.67
CA LEU A 350 25.35 14.86 -23.84
C LEU A 350 26.08 13.73 -24.60
N VAL A 351 25.36 13.00 -25.46
CA VAL A 351 25.92 11.97 -26.37
C VAL A 351 26.72 12.58 -27.52
N ALA A 352 26.41 13.79 -27.97
CA ALA A 352 27.14 14.47 -29.03
C ALA A 352 28.58 14.89 -28.64
N GLY A 353 28.86 15.02 -27.33
CA GLY A 353 30.23 15.21 -26.81
C GLY A 353 30.82 13.93 -26.19
N ASP A 354 30.34 13.56 -24.99
CA ASP A 354 30.87 12.46 -24.17
C ASP A 354 30.46 11.04 -24.67
N GLY A 355 29.81 10.91 -25.83
CA GLY A 355 29.13 9.69 -26.28
C GLY A 355 29.88 8.89 -27.35
N TYR A 356 30.27 7.67 -27.00
CA TYR A 356 30.70 6.68 -27.97
C TYR A 356 29.54 5.74 -28.36
N THR A 357 29.15 5.77 -29.64
CA THR A 357 28.25 4.78 -30.26
C THR A 357 29.07 3.69 -30.93
N ASN A 358 28.93 2.44 -30.49
CA ASN A 358 29.63 1.31 -31.10
C ASN A 358 29.03 0.95 -32.48
N PRO A 359 29.81 1.04 -33.58
CA PRO A 359 29.28 0.93 -34.95
C PRO A 359 28.82 -0.48 -35.35
N HIS A 360 29.09 -1.50 -34.54
CA HIS A 360 28.71 -2.89 -34.83
C HIS A 360 27.53 -3.38 -33.97
N THR A 361 27.12 -2.63 -32.94
CA THR A 361 26.10 -3.07 -31.96
C THR A 361 25.08 -2.00 -31.57
N GLY A 362 25.25 -0.77 -32.07
CA GLY A 362 24.43 0.38 -31.67
C GLY A 362 24.53 0.73 -30.17
N GLN A 363 25.48 0.16 -29.43
CA GLN A 363 25.62 0.44 -28.00
C GLN A 363 26.21 1.83 -27.77
N ILE A 364 25.45 2.69 -27.08
CA ILE A 364 25.92 3.98 -26.59
C ILE A 364 26.56 3.78 -25.23
N ARG A 365 27.74 4.38 -25.04
CA ARG A 365 28.47 4.42 -23.77
C ARG A 365 28.92 5.84 -23.49
N LEU A 366 28.44 6.40 -22.37
CA LEU A 366 28.97 7.64 -21.79
C LEU A 366 30.08 7.28 -20.78
N GLY A 367 31.26 7.89 -20.94
CA GLY A 367 32.39 7.77 -20.01
C GLY A 367 32.48 9.01 -19.12
N LEU A 368 31.91 8.96 -17.92
CA LEU A 368 31.64 10.17 -17.13
C LEU A 368 32.53 10.27 -15.89
N LYS A 369 33.00 11.49 -15.60
CA LYS A 369 33.85 11.77 -14.43
C LYS A 369 33.07 11.96 -13.12
N SER A 370 31.74 12.06 -13.17
CA SER A 370 30.86 12.28 -12.01
C SER A 370 29.91 11.12 -11.74
N ARG A 371 29.84 10.68 -10.47
CA ARG A 371 28.85 9.72 -9.97
C ARG A 371 27.42 10.24 -10.18
N ASN A 372 27.15 11.49 -9.81
CA ASN A 372 25.80 12.06 -9.86
C ASN A 372 25.33 12.32 -11.29
N LEU A 373 26.22 12.73 -12.20
CA LEU A 373 25.89 12.80 -13.63
C LEU A 373 25.62 11.40 -14.21
N THR A 374 26.39 10.38 -13.80
CA THR A 374 26.18 8.99 -14.26
C THR A 374 24.84 8.42 -13.80
N TRP A 375 24.44 8.65 -12.55
CA TRP A 375 23.14 8.17 -12.05
C TRP A 375 21.96 8.99 -12.58
N GLY A 376 22.13 10.29 -12.81
CA GLY A 376 21.14 11.12 -13.53
C GLY A 376 21.00 10.72 -15.00
N ALA A 377 22.10 10.46 -15.71
CA ALA A 377 22.11 9.93 -17.07
C ALA A 377 21.52 8.52 -17.13
N ARG A 378 21.74 7.66 -16.13
CA ARG A 378 20.99 6.40 -15.98
C ARG A 378 19.49 6.67 -15.87
N LEU A 379 19.06 7.57 -14.99
CA LEU A 379 17.64 7.85 -14.77
C LEU A 379 16.95 8.36 -16.05
N ILE A 380 17.58 9.29 -16.76
CA ILE A 380 17.07 9.81 -18.04
C ILE A 380 17.09 8.72 -19.12
N ALA A 381 18.15 7.92 -19.23
CA ALA A 381 18.17 6.81 -20.19
C ALA A 381 17.09 5.75 -19.88
N MET A 382 16.89 5.36 -18.61
CA MET A 382 15.81 4.45 -18.19
C MET A 382 14.43 5.05 -18.47
N THR A 383 14.26 6.36 -18.27
CA THR A 383 13.05 7.13 -18.63
C THR A 383 12.74 7.02 -20.12
N LEU A 384 13.76 7.20 -20.97
CA LEU A 384 13.68 7.07 -22.42
C LEU A 384 13.64 5.60 -22.91
N GLY A 385 13.34 4.64 -22.03
CA GLY A 385 13.18 3.22 -22.38
C GLY A 385 14.46 2.40 -22.42
N TYR A 386 15.61 3.03 -22.22
CA TYR A 386 16.90 2.39 -22.42
C TYR A 386 17.37 1.64 -21.16
N PRO A 387 17.73 0.34 -21.26
CA PRO A 387 18.16 -0.49 -20.11
C PRO A 387 19.51 -0.14 -19.48
N ALA A 388 19.69 1.11 -19.10
CA ALA A 388 20.96 1.69 -18.72
C ALA A 388 21.52 1.09 -17.42
N LYS A 389 22.68 0.43 -17.53
CA LYS A 389 23.45 0.03 -16.35
C LYS A 389 24.50 1.10 -16.05
N ALA A 390 24.37 1.74 -14.89
CA ALA A 390 25.48 2.47 -14.30
C ALA A 390 26.54 1.48 -13.78
N LYS A 391 27.81 1.80 -14.00
CA LYS A 391 28.97 1.09 -13.44
C LYS A 391 29.92 2.11 -12.80
N GLU A 392 30.52 1.69 -11.70
CA GLU A 392 31.59 2.38 -11.01
C GLU A 392 32.75 1.38 -10.90
N ALA A 393 33.93 1.75 -11.39
CA ALA A 393 35.11 0.88 -11.44
C ALA A 393 36.36 1.67 -11.06
N ARG A 394 37.39 0.99 -10.53
CA ARG A 394 38.70 1.59 -10.27
C ARG A 394 39.72 1.09 -11.28
N TYR A 395 40.48 2.01 -11.86
CA TYR A 395 41.58 1.73 -12.78
C TYR A 395 42.71 2.74 -12.52
N GLU A 396 43.95 2.26 -12.37
CA GLU A 396 45.13 3.09 -12.07
C GLU A 396 44.89 4.15 -10.97
N GLY A 397 44.30 3.70 -9.85
CA GLY A 397 43.99 4.55 -8.69
C GLY A 397 42.79 5.51 -8.87
N LYS A 398 42.23 5.65 -10.06
CA LYS A 398 41.12 6.57 -10.37
C LYS A 398 39.79 5.81 -10.42
N THR A 399 38.73 6.43 -9.88
CA THR A 399 37.36 5.94 -10.09
C THR A 399 36.86 6.42 -11.45
N ILE A 400 36.37 5.48 -12.26
CA ILE A 400 35.71 5.72 -13.54
C ILE A 400 34.23 5.38 -13.36
N HIS A 401 33.36 6.35 -13.63
CA HIS A 401 31.93 6.10 -13.75
C HIS A 401 31.56 5.94 -15.23
N SER A 402 30.58 5.11 -15.52
CA SER A 402 30.04 4.99 -16.88
C SER A 402 28.60 4.53 -16.85
N VAL A 403 27.85 4.95 -17.86
CA VAL A 403 26.51 4.44 -18.13
C VAL A 403 26.47 3.97 -19.59
N SER A 404 25.91 2.78 -19.80
CA SER A 404 25.84 2.15 -21.11
C SER A 404 24.45 1.60 -21.37
N TRP A 405 23.93 1.84 -22.57
CA TRP A 405 22.67 1.32 -23.06
C TRP A 405 22.73 1.10 -24.57
N SER A 406 21.75 0.39 -25.13
CA SER A 406 21.67 0.14 -26.57
C SER A 406 20.27 0.51 -27.07
N PRO A 407 20.10 1.58 -27.85
CA PRO A 407 18.79 1.94 -28.41
C PRO A 407 18.23 0.86 -29.35
N GLU A 408 19.09 0.30 -30.21
CA GLU A 408 18.70 -0.56 -31.34
C GLU A 408 18.79 -2.07 -31.05
N SER A 409 19.29 -2.49 -29.87
CA SER A 409 19.75 -3.86 -29.69
C SER A 409 18.67 -4.92 -29.96
N ALA A 410 18.96 -5.85 -30.88
CA ALA A 410 18.16 -7.04 -31.17
C ALA A 410 17.95 -7.97 -29.95
N TYR A 411 18.66 -7.71 -28.85
CA TYR A 411 18.44 -8.31 -27.53
C TYR A 411 17.79 -7.33 -26.54
N LYS A 412 16.71 -6.63 -26.94
CA LYS A 412 15.76 -6.10 -25.95
C LYS A 412 15.31 -7.28 -25.06
N ARG A 413 15.91 -7.35 -23.87
CA ARG A 413 15.66 -8.27 -22.74
C ARG A 413 15.50 -7.51 -21.40
N VAL A 414 15.25 -6.19 -21.50
CA VAL A 414 14.57 -5.35 -20.50
C VAL A 414 13.47 -4.56 -21.19
N LEU A 415 12.30 -4.48 -20.58
CA LEU A 415 11.06 -3.97 -21.18
C LEU A 415 10.69 -2.57 -20.70
N GLU A 416 9.68 -1.98 -21.33
CA GLU A 416 9.21 -0.64 -21.02
C GLU A 416 7.72 -0.43 -21.28
N ASN A 417 7.09 0.45 -20.50
CA ASN A 417 5.86 1.17 -20.88
C ASN A 417 6.10 2.68 -20.65
N ASP A 418 5.06 3.49 -20.54
CA ASP A 418 5.19 4.92 -20.28
C ASP A 418 5.73 5.29 -18.89
N GLN A 419 5.43 4.48 -17.89
CA GLN A 419 5.71 4.78 -16.48
C GLN A 419 6.93 4.02 -15.95
N TYR A 420 7.31 2.87 -16.53
CA TYR A 420 8.32 1.98 -15.96
C TYR A 420 9.21 1.27 -16.99
N LEU A 421 10.34 0.78 -16.45
CA LEU A 421 11.25 -0.18 -17.06
C LEU A 421 11.26 -1.48 -16.23
N PHE A 422 11.15 -2.63 -16.90
CA PHE A 422 10.93 -3.92 -16.23
C PHE A 422 12.15 -4.84 -16.39
N LEU A 423 12.72 -5.24 -15.25
CA LEU A 423 14.11 -5.66 -15.11
C LEU A 423 14.19 -7.12 -14.60
N PRO A 424 14.47 -8.15 -15.44
CA PRO A 424 14.43 -9.53 -14.97
C PRO A 424 15.31 -9.76 -13.74
N ILE A 425 14.75 -10.36 -12.67
CA ILE A 425 15.44 -10.69 -11.42
C ILE A 425 16.45 -11.78 -11.74
N LYS A 426 17.72 -11.46 -11.54
CA LYS A 426 18.86 -12.32 -11.87
C LYS A 426 19.32 -13.17 -10.70
N ASN A 427 19.11 -12.70 -9.47
CA ASN A 427 19.55 -13.36 -8.26
C ASN A 427 18.70 -12.90 -7.07
N VAL A 428 18.36 -13.83 -6.19
CA VAL A 428 17.93 -13.57 -4.83
C VAL A 428 18.85 -14.38 -3.92
N GLN A 429 19.51 -13.71 -3.00
CA GLN A 429 20.51 -14.29 -2.11
C GLN A 429 20.26 -13.83 -0.67
N THR A 430 20.38 -14.75 0.29
CA THR A 430 20.16 -14.46 1.70
C THR A 430 21.48 -14.32 2.44
N ARG A 431 21.49 -13.52 3.51
CA ARG A 431 22.47 -13.60 4.59
C ARG A 431 21.79 -13.26 5.91
N GLU A 432 22.27 -13.84 7.00
CA GLU A 432 21.92 -13.33 8.33
C GLU A 432 22.56 -11.95 8.51
N TYR A 433 21.85 -11.06 9.21
CA TYR A 433 22.26 -9.70 9.43
C TYR A 433 21.73 -9.22 10.79
N ASN A 434 22.69 -8.95 11.67
CA ASN A 434 22.51 -8.28 12.94
C ASN A 434 23.00 -6.83 12.74
N GLY A 435 22.10 -5.85 12.88
CA GLY A 435 22.43 -4.43 12.72
C GLY A 435 21.24 -3.52 12.46
N MET A 436 21.52 -2.22 12.35
CA MET A 436 20.48 -1.20 12.13
C MET A 436 19.92 -1.25 10.71
N VAL A 437 18.59 -1.16 10.60
CA VAL A 437 17.83 -1.08 9.35
C VAL A 437 17.03 0.22 9.28
N TYR A 438 16.86 0.75 8.07
CA TYR A 438 16.59 2.17 7.82
C TYR A 438 15.44 2.31 6.83
N ASN A 439 14.54 3.24 7.13
CA ASN A 439 13.39 3.62 6.34
C ASN A 439 13.22 5.15 6.43
N PHE A 440 12.45 5.78 5.57
CA PHE A 440 12.08 7.18 5.71
C PHE A 440 10.75 7.44 4.99
N GLU A 441 9.98 8.39 5.49
CA GLU A 441 8.71 8.78 4.89
C GLU A 441 8.93 9.90 3.87
N VAL A 442 8.23 9.78 2.75
CA VAL A 442 8.31 10.70 1.61
C VAL A 442 6.96 11.35 1.37
N GLU A 443 6.99 12.65 1.11
CA GLU A 443 5.86 13.49 0.74
C GLU A 443 5.07 12.92 -0.46
N GLU A 444 3.75 12.86 -0.33
CA GLU A 444 2.75 12.35 -1.29
C GLU A 444 2.86 10.88 -1.73
N ASP A 445 4.01 10.44 -2.24
CA ASP A 445 4.10 9.13 -2.89
C ASP A 445 4.41 7.99 -1.92
N HIS A 446 4.80 8.32 -0.67
CA HIS A 446 5.21 7.48 0.47
C HIS A 446 6.30 6.42 0.21
N SER A 447 6.60 6.16 -1.05
CA SER A 447 7.66 5.35 -1.61
C SER A 447 8.94 6.12 -1.87
N TYR A 448 10.01 5.38 -2.02
CA TYR A 448 11.29 5.91 -2.49
C TYR A 448 12.01 4.86 -3.31
N VAL A 449 12.65 5.31 -4.40
CA VAL A 449 13.49 4.51 -5.30
C VAL A 449 14.86 4.25 -4.65
N GLY A 450 14.77 3.54 -3.52
CA GLY A 450 15.59 2.39 -3.20
C GLY A 450 14.82 1.07 -3.46
N ASP A 451 13.53 0.96 -3.07
CA ASP A 451 12.41 0.97 -4.06
C ASP A 451 10.90 0.78 -3.53
N LEU A 452 10.48 0.01 -2.46
CA LEU A 452 9.20 -0.82 -2.52
C LEU A 452 8.15 -0.97 -1.29
N ILE A 453 6.78 -1.17 -1.47
CA ILE A 453 5.67 -0.28 -0.87
C ILE A 453 4.05 -0.69 -0.84
N LEU A 454 3.20 -0.49 0.26
CA LEU A 454 1.76 0.16 0.42
C LEU A 454 0.25 -0.55 0.34
N HIS A 455 -1.04 -0.10 0.87
CA HIS A 455 -2.55 -0.67 1.28
C HIS A 455 -4.09 -0.38 0.66
N ASN A 456 -5.33 -0.18 1.35
CA ASN A 456 -6.87 -0.11 0.89
C ASN A 456 -8.19 -0.06 1.91
N CYS A 457 -9.53 0.32 1.59
CA CYS A 457 -10.99 0.25 2.29
C CYS A 457 -12.35 1.13 1.83
N GLU A 458 -13.64 1.15 2.42
CA GLU A 458 -14.95 1.99 2.12
C GLU A 458 -15.93 2.40 3.32
N LEU A 459 -16.75 3.51 3.22
CA LEU A 459 -17.63 4.14 4.26
C LEU A 459 -19.01 4.73 3.78
N TYR A 460 -19.96 4.98 4.72
CA TYR A 460 -21.16 5.83 4.52
C TYR A 460 -21.03 7.25 5.11
N ILE A 461 -21.52 8.27 4.39
CA ILE A 461 -21.47 9.70 4.76
C ILE A 461 -22.87 10.23 5.12
N ALA A 462 -23.01 10.97 6.21
CA ALA A 462 -24.23 11.67 6.60
C ALA A 462 -24.43 12.98 5.79
N ALA A 463 -25.68 13.38 5.54
CA ALA A 463 -26.01 14.64 4.88
C ALA A 463 -25.83 15.91 5.76
N GLY A 464 -25.43 15.72 7.02
CA GLY A 464 -25.24 16.74 8.06
C GLY A 464 -24.44 16.14 9.23
N ASP A 465 -24.74 16.56 10.47
CA ASP A 465 -24.19 15.95 11.68
C ASP A 465 -24.57 14.46 11.77
N MET A 466 -23.58 13.58 11.88
CA MET A 466 -23.78 12.12 11.98
C MET A 466 -24.59 11.70 13.21
N ARG A 467 -24.71 12.54 14.24
CA ARG A 467 -25.52 12.28 15.44
C ARG A 467 -27.00 12.59 15.24
N SER A 468 -27.37 13.34 14.21
CA SER A 468 -28.76 13.73 13.93
C SER A 468 -29.56 12.57 13.31
N LYS A 469 -30.82 12.40 13.74
CA LYS A 469 -31.69 11.24 13.46
C LYS A 469 -33.13 11.66 13.15
N ASN A 470 -33.30 12.75 12.42
CA ASN A 470 -34.59 13.30 11.98
C ASN A 470 -35.11 12.56 10.73
N PRO A 471 -36.28 11.88 10.78
CA PRO A 471 -36.82 11.16 9.63
C PRO A 471 -37.04 12.05 8.40
N GLY A 472 -36.84 11.49 7.19
CA GLY A 472 -36.92 12.19 5.90
C GLY A 472 -35.76 13.14 5.60
N ILE A 473 -34.97 13.53 6.61
CA ILE A 473 -33.81 14.42 6.50
C ILE A 473 -32.52 13.59 6.64
N ASP A 474 -32.32 12.99 7.81
CA ASP A 474 -31.08 12.28 8.17
C ASP A 474 -31.03 10.83 7.68
N ASP A 475 -32.15 10.29 7.19
CA ASP A 475 -32.21 9.02 6.45
C ASP A 475 -31.26 9.03 5.23
N LYS A 476 -31.03 10.24 4.69
CA LYS A 476 -30.16 10.50 3.55
C LYS A 476 -28.70 10.32 3.93
N ARG A 477 -28.08 9.37 3.25
CA ARG A 477 -26.68 8.99 3.37
C ARG A 477 -26.09 8.77 1.98
N TYR A 478 -24.79 8.92 1.87
CA TYR A 478 -24.03 8.73 0.65
C TYR A 478 -22.93 7.69 0.83
N HIS A 479 -22.40 7.14 -0.25
CA HIS A 479 -21.24 6.23 -0.22
C HIS A 479 -19.93 7.00 -0.48
N LEU A 480 -18.83 6.55 0.13
CA LEU A 480 -17.49 7.08 -0.10
C LEU A 480 -16.44 5.98 0.15
N THR A 481 -15.76 5.55 -0.90
CA THR A 481 -14.68 4.56 -0.85
C THR A 481 -13.45 5.20 -0.19
N VAL A 482 -12.88 4.62 0.88
CA VAL A 482 -11.85 5.27 1.72
C VAL A 482 -10.74 4.28 2.10
N LEU A 483 -9.62 4.40 1.40
CA LEU A 483 -8.50 3.49 1.41
C LEU A 483 -7.44 3.86 2.45
N ALA A 484 -7.03 2.91 3.31
CA ALA A 484 -5.94 3.12 4.28
C ALA A 484 -4.59 3.34 3.57
N GLU A 485 -4.11 4.59 3.55
CA GLU A 485 -2.85 5.01 2.92
C GLU A 485 -1.62 4.83 3.80
N ASN A 486 -1.78 4.50 5.09
CA ASN A 486 -0.70 4.04 5.96
C ASN A 486 -1.24 3.43 7.25
N GLU A 487 -0.33 2.96 8.10
CA GLU A 487 -0.65 2.54 9.47
C GLU A 487 -1.44 3.63 10.23
N GLN A 488 -1.07 4.91 10.08
CA GLN A 488 -1.87 6.04 10.59
C GLN A 488 -3.25 6.12 9.92
N GLY A 489 -3.32 5.88 8.61
CA GLY A 489 -4.57 5.70 7.88
C GLY A 489 -5.47 4.60 8.44
N TYR A 490 -4.92 3.41 8.71
CA TYR A 490 -5.65 2.29 9.30
C TYR A 490 -6.15 2.61 10.72
N HIS A 491 -5.33 3.25 11.56
CA HIS A 491 -5.78 3.72 12.87
C HIS A 491 -6.91 4.75 12.74
N ASN A 492 -6.79 5.71 11.83
CA ASN A 492 -7.83 6.70 11.54
C ASN A 492 -9.12 6.06 11.01
N LEU A 493 -9.01 5.04 10.15
CA LEU A 493 -10.11 4.27 9.60
C LEU A 493 -10.82 3.44 10.68
N ILE A 494 -10.09 2.87 11.64
CA ILE A 494 -10.68 2.26 12.84
C ILE A 494 -11.49 3.32 13.61
N GLN A 495 -10.94 4.51 13.88
CA GLN A 495 -11.67 5.56 14.61
C GLN A 495 -12.94 6.01 13.87
N LEU A 496 -12.85 6.21 12.55
CA LEU A 496 -14.00 6.54 11.70
C LEU A 496 -15.09 5.47 11.76
N VAL A 497 -14.75 4.19 11.60
CA VAL A 497 -15.71 3.09 11.68
C VAL A 497 -16.29 2.96 13.09
N THR A 498 -15.48 3.02 14.14
CA THR A 498 -15.93 2.94 15.54
C THR A 498 -16.92 4.05 15.87
N ALA A 499 -16.60 5.32 15.55
CA ALA A 499 -17.51 6.44 15.76
C ALA A 499 -18.79 6.34 14.90
N ALA A 500 -18.69 5.79 13.68
CA ALA A 500 -19.86 5.57 12.81
C ALA A 500 -20.86 4.55 13.39
N HIS A 501 -20.39 3.53 14.10
CA HIS A 501 -21.23 2.55 14.79
C HIS A 501 -21.73 3.04 16.16
N LEU A 502 -20.88 3.70 16.96
CA LEU A 502 -21.23 4.14 18.32
C LEU A 502 -22.11 5.40 18.33
N GLU A 503 -21.77 6.41 17.53
CA GLU A 503 -22.46 7.71 17.52
C GLU A 503 -23.32 7.88 16.26
N GLY A 504 -22.73 7.57 15.10
CA GLY A 504 -23.27 7.88 13.78
C GLY A 504 -24.44 7.02 13.29
N PHE A 505 -24.75 5.94 14.01
CA PHE A 505 -25.63 4.88 13.50
C PHE A 505 -27.10 5.32 13.39
N TYR A 506 -27.61 5.32 12.16
CA TYR A 506 -29.02 5.54 11.84
C TYR A 506 -29.35 4.76 10.56
N TYR A 507 -29.96 3.59 10.72
CA TYR A 507 -30.12 2.50 9.73
C TYR A 507 -28.82 1.88 9.17
N LYS A 508 -27.76 2.67 9.00
CA LYS A 508 -26.38 2.26 8.68
C LYS A 508 -25.40 3.10 9.55
N PRO A 509 -24.16 2.65 9.75
CA PRO A 509 -23.13 3.44 10.45
C PRO A 509 -22.64 4.59 9.55
N ARG A 510 -22.78 5.86 9.97
CA ARG A 510 -22.43 7.04 9.16
C ARG A 510 -21.32 7.86 9.80
N VAL A 511 -20.43 8.45 8.99
CA VAL A 511 -19.53 9.55 9.42
C VAL A 511 -20.00 10.88 8.84
N ASP A 512 -19.65 11.99 9.48
CA ASP A 512 -19.77 13.32 8.89
C ASP A 512 -18.41 13.84 8.35
N LYS A 513 -18.46 14.95 7.60
CA LYS A 513 -17.27 15.55 6.98
C LYS A 513 -16.32 16.20 8.00
N ALA A 514 -16.79 16.59 9.18
CA ALA A 514 -15.95 17.16 10.22
C ALA A 514 -15.11 16.08 10.93
N LEU A 515 -15.67 14.89 11.13
CA LEU A 515 -14.94 13.72 11.61
C LEU A 515 -13.97 13.20 10.53
N LEU A 516 -14.39 13.17 9.25
CA LEU A 516 -13.46 12.90 8.14
C LEU A 516 -12.27 13.87 8.15
N GLN A 517 -12.49 15.18 8.28
CA GLN A 517 -11.41 16.18 8.30
C GLN A 517 -10.39 15.93 9.43
N GLN A 518 -10.82 15.40 10.57
CA GLN A 518 -9.94 15.04 11.70
C GLN A 518 -9.10 13.79 11.42
N HIS A 519 -9.64 12.82 10.68
CA HIS A 519 -9.03 11.50 10.46
C HIS A 519 -8.54 11.25 9.02
N ALA A 520 -8.66 12.22 8.10
CA ALA A 520 -8.29 12.06 6.68
C ALA A 520 -6.80 11.80 6.43
N LYS A 521 -5.92 12.08 7.40
CA LYS A 521 -4.47 11.90 7.23
C LYS A 521 -4.12 10.44 6.98
N GLY A 522 -3.47 10.19 5.85
CA GLY A 522 -3.11 8.83 5.43
C GLY A 522 -4.31 8.03 4.95
N LEU A 523 -5.35 8.68 4.41
CA LEU A 523 -6.44 8.03 3.69
C LEU A 523 -6.46 8.52 2.23
N ILE A 524 -6.87 7.64 1.30
CA ILE A 524 -7.25 8.01 -0.08
C ILE A 524 -8.74 7.77 -0.24
N ALA A 525 -9.51 8.79 -0.61
CA ALA A 525 -10.93 8.64 -0.89
C ALA A 525 -11.21 8.59 -2.41
N LEU A 526 -12.15 7.75 -2.81
CA LEU A 526 -12.76 7.73 -4.14
C LEU A 526 -14.23 8.15 -3.98
N SER A 527 -14.81 8.81 -4.98
CA SER A 527 -16.15 9.44 -4.88
C SER A 527 -17.34 8.48 -4.66
N GLY A 528 -17.10 7.17 -4.59
CA GLY A 528 -18.12 6.14 -4.44
C GLY A 528 -18.94 5.91 -5.71
N CYS A 529 -19.91 5.01 -5.59
CA CYS A 529 -20.84 4.59 -6.64
C CYS A 529 -21.96 5.64 -6.92
N PRO A 530 -23.00 5.35 -7.72
CA PRO A 530 -24.15 6.26 -7.93
C PRO A 530 -24.92 6.68 -6.67
N ALA A 531 -24.71 6.03 -5.53
CA ALA A 531 -25.23 6.46 -4.23
C ALA A 531 -24.30 7.47 -3.50
N GLY A 532 -23.08 7.69 -3.99
CA GLY A 532 -22.15 8.72 -3.53
C GLY A 532 -22.66 10.15 -3.76
N GLU A 533 -22.18 11.10 -2.96
CA GLU A 533 -22.74 12.45 -2.87
C GLU A 533 -22.65 13.22 -4.20
N ILE A 534 -21.54 13.02 -4.92
CA ILE A 534 -21.28 13.59 -6.25
C ILE A 534 -22.18 12.94 -7.31
N GLY A 535 -22.33 11.61 -7.28
CA GLY A 535 -23.24 10.87 -8.17
C GLY A 535 -24.70 11.33 -7.99
N ARG A 536 -25.15 11.48 -6.74
CA ARG A 536 -26.46 12.05 -6.42
C ARG A 536 -26.61 13.51 -6.87
N ALA A 537 -25.58 14.34 -6.73
CA ALA A 537 -25.63 15.73 -7.24
C ALA A 537 -25.75 15.79 -8.77
N LEU A 538 -25.05 14.92 -9.50
CA LEU A 538 -25.13 14.81 -10.96
C LEU A 538 -26.50 14.30 -11.44
N GLN A 539 -27.02 13.21 -10.85
CA GLN A 539 -28.37 12.70 -11.14
C GLN A 539 -29.48 13.75 -10.94
N ASN A 540 -29.34 14.61 -9.94
CA ASN A 540 -30.27 15.70 -9.65
C ASN A 540 -30.06 16.95 -10.52
N GLY A 541 -29.21 16.90 -11.56
CA GLY A 541 -28.95 18.01 -12.47
C GLY A 541 -28.19 19.19 -11.85
N LYS A 542 -27.36 18.95 -10.83
CA LYS A 542 -26.66 20.00 -10.05
C LYS A 542 -25.12 19.90 -10.17
N PRO A 543 -24.54 20.08 -11.39
CA PRO A 543 -23.10 19.94 -11.61
C PRO A 543 -22.27 20.96 -10.82
N GLU A 544 -22.79 22.15 -10.53
CA GLU A 544 -22.12 23.15 -9.67
C GLU A 544 -22.00 22.66 -8.21
N SER A 545 -23.03 21.98 -7.69
CA SER A 545 -22.94 21.39 -6.36
C SER A 545 -21.99 20.20 -6.35
N ALA A 546 -21.97 19.39 -7.41
CA ALA A 546 -21.00 18.31 -7.58
C ALA A 546 -19.56 18.85 -7.59
N GLU A 547 -19.29 19.95 -8.31
CA GLU A 547 -17.97 20.61 -8.32
C GLU A 547 -17.55 21.08 -6.92
N ARG A 548 -18.47 21.73 -6.18
CA ARG A 548 -18.22 22.16 -4.80
C ARG A 548 -17.88 20.98 -3.87
N ILE A 549 -18.63 19.89 -3.96
CA ILE A 549 -18.43 18.68 -3.15
C ILE A 549 -17.07 18.02 -3.46
N ILE A 550 -16.64 18.02 -4.73
CA ILE A 550 -15.30 17.54 -5.11
C ILE A 550 -14.22 18.38 -4.44
N ARG A 551 -14.33 19.71 -4.45
CA ARG A 551 -13.37 20.61 -3.81
C ARG A 551 -13.33 20.41 -2.29
N GLU A 552 -14.48 20.26 -1.66
CA GLU A 552 -14.60 19.94 -0.22
C GLU A 552 -13.88 18.62 0.14
N TYR A 553 -14.03 17.55 -0.66
CA TYR A 553 -13.26 16.32 -0.43
C TYR A 553 -11.77 16.44 -0.76
N GLN A 554 -11.38 17.30 -1.71
CA GLN A 554 -9.97 17.64 -1.97
C GLN A 554 -9.34 18.42 -0.80
N ASP A 555 -10.10 19.25 -0.08
CA ASP A 555 -9.65 19.96 1.13
C ASP A 555 -9.56 19.01 2.34
N ILE A 556 -10.49 18.04 2.45
CA ILE A 556 -10.48 17.01 3.50
C ILE A 556 -9.29 16.06 3.36
N PHE A 557 -9.15 15.38 2.21
CA PHE A 557 -8.14 14.32 2.02
C PHE A 557 -6.82 14.85 1.43
N GLY A 558 -6.83 16.01 0.79
CA GLY A 558 -5.76 16.51 -0.05
C GLY A 558 -5.98 16.17 -1.53
N ALA A 559 -5.67 17.11 -2.43
CA ALA A 559 -5.95 17.00 -3.87
C ALA A 559 -5.24 15.84 -4.61
N HIS A 560 -4.30 15.15 -3.98
CA HIS A 560 -3.66 13.93 -4.51
C HIS A 560 -4.21 12.63 -3.91
N ASN A 561 -5.15 12.75 -2.96
CA ASN A 561 -5.75 11.66 -2.19
C ASN A 561 -7.26 11.59 -2.39
N PHE A 562 -7.88 12.50 -3.16
CA PHE A 562 -9.26 12.37 -3.61
C PHE A 562 -9.33 12.03 -5.11
N TYR A 563 -10.19 11.06 -5.45
CA TYR A 563 -10.33 10.49 -6.79
C TYR A 563 -11.81 10.44 -7.21
N LEU A 564 -12.06 10.62 -8.50
CA LEU A 564 -13.40 10.48 -9.08
C LEU A 564 -13.59 9.02 -9.53
N GLU A 565 -14.44 8.29 -8.83
CA GLU A 565 -14.70 6.87 -9.09
C GLU A 565 -15.67 6.71 -10.28
N ILE A 566 -15.29 5.91 -11.28
CA ILE A 566 -16.07 5.72 -12.50
C ILE A 566 -16.23 4.23 -12.82
N GLN A 567 -17.44 3.85 -13.24
CA GLN A 567 -17.88 2.45 -13.29
C GLN A 567 -18.45 2.11 -14.69
N PRO A 568 -18.24 0.90 -15.23
CA PRO A 568 -18.54 0.53 -16.62
C PRO A 568 -20.03 0.34 -16.95
N HIS A 569 -20.95 0.79 -16.07
CA HIS A 569 -22.36 0.40 -16.10
C HIS A 569 -23.24 1.40 -16.87
N VAL A 570 -22.70 2.04 -17.93
CA VAL A 570 -23.34 3.09 -18.74
C VAL A 570 -24.60 2.64 -19.52
N SER A 571 -24.96 1.36 -19.43
CA SER A 571 -26.28 0.83 -19.79
C SER A 571 -27.40 1.36 -18.89
N ILE A 572 -27.08 1.64 -17.62
CA ILE A 572 -27.97 2.27 -16.63
C ILE A 572 -27.94 3.80 -16.83
N ALA A 573 -29.09 4.46 -16.78
CA ALA A 573 -29.21 5.90 -17.08
C ALA A 573 -28.50 6.77 -16.03
N GLU A 574 -28.66 6.43 -14.76
CA GLU A 574 -28.06 7.10 -13.59
C GLU A 574 -26.53 6.99 -13.60
N GLN A 575 -26.01 5.83 -14.02
CA GLN A 575 -24.58 5.60 -14.22
C GLN A 575 -24.04 6.42 -15.40
N ARG A 576 -24.79 6.52 -16.52
CA ARG A 576 -24.37 7.32 -17.67
C ARG A 576 -24.28 8.82 -17.34
N VAL A 577 -25.29 9.37 -16.67
CA VAL A 577 -25.29 10.78 -16.21
C VAL A 577 -24.11 11.05 -15.26
N MET A 578 -23.78 10.07 -14.41
CA MET A 578 -22.60 10.15 -13.54
C MET A 578 -21.29 10.07 -14.33
N HIS A 579 -21.14 9.11 -15.26
CA HIS A 579 -19.95 8.92 -16.12
C HIS A 579 -19.62 10.18 -16.92
N GLU A 580 -20.61 10.72 -17.65
CA GLU A 580 -20.47 11.95 -18.43
C GLU A 580 -20.14 13.16 -17.53
N GLY A 581 -20.84 13.29 -16.39
CA GLY A 581 -20.63 14.37 -15.44
C GLY A 581 -19.26 14.35 -14.75
N LEU A 582 -18.75 13.18 -14.37
CA LEU A 582 -17.42 13.02 -13.77
C LEU A 582 -16.30 13.30 -14.78
N ILE A 583 -16.44 12.84 -16.03
CA ILE A 583 -15.51 13.19 -17.11
C ILE A 583 -15.47 14.71 -17.34
N ALA A 584 -16.63 15.39 -17.30
CA ALA A 584 -16.71 16.83 -17.45
C ALA A 584 -16.20 17.64 -16.22
N LEU A 585 -16.21 17.04 -15.01
CA LEU A 585 -15.76 17.67 -13.77
C LEU A 585 -14.27 17.42 -13.46
N SER A 586 -13.71 16.28 -13.87
CA SER A 586 -12.29 15.93 -13.66
C SER A 586 -11.31 17.03 -14.09
N PRO A 587 -11.37 17.59 -15.33
CA PRO A 587 -10.46 18.67 -15.74
C PRO A 587 -10.76 20.03 -15.08
N LYS A 588 -11.98 20.27 -14.57
CA LYS A 588 -12.35 21.53 -13.87
C LYS A 588 -11.85 21.57 -12.43
N THR A 589 -11.79 20.40 -11.79
CA THR A 589 -11.43 20.23 -10.38
C THR A 589 -9.99 19.76 -10.18
N GLY A 590 -9.38 19.18 -11.22
CA GLY A 590 -8.10 18.48 -11.12
C GLY A 590 -8.20 17.13 -10.41
N ALA A 591 -9.41 16.67 -10.02
CA ALA A 591 -9.61 15.39 -9.37
C ALA A 591 -9.57 14.25 -10.42
N PRO A 592 -8.60 13.32 -10.36
CA PRO A 592 -8.39 12.34 -11.42
C PRO A 592 -9.39 11.18 -11.35
N LEU A 593 -9.81 10.69 -12.52
CA LEU A 593 -10.69 9.52 -12.66
C LEU A 593 -9.96 8.22 -12.29
N VAL A 594 -10.65 7.30 -11.60
CA VAL A 594 -10.22 5.93 -11.32
C VAL A 594 -11.36 4.94 -11.55
N ALA A 595 -11.08 3.84 -12.25
CA ALA A 595 -12.06 2.81 -12.51
C ALA A 595 -12.26 1.89 -11.30
N THR A 596 -13.50 1.47 -11.10
CA THR A 596 -13.89 0.34 -10.24
C THR A 596 -14.99 -0.47 -10.96
N ASN A 597 -15.37 -1.63 -10.41
CA ASN A 597 -16.54 -2.40 -10.85
C ASN A 597 -17.46 -2.76 -9.67
N ASP A 598 -17.30 -2.09 -8.53
CA ASP A 598 -18.21 -2.18 -7.38
C ASP A 598 -18.55 -3.64 -7.00
N ALA A 599 -17.51 -4.45 -6.80
CA ALA A 599 -17.65 -5.91 -6.96
C ALA A 599 -18.32 -6.56 -5.73
N HIS A 600 -19.54 -7.06 -5.89
CA HIS A 600 -20.35 -7.71 -4.84
C HIS A 600 -20.33 -9.25 -4.89
N TYR A 601 -19.98 -9.83 -6.05
CA TYR A 601 -20.01 -11.28 -6.29
C TYR A 601 -18.84 -11.76 -7.18
N ILE A 602 -18.69 -13.08 -7.36
CA ILE A 602 -17.45 -13.68 -7.89
C ILE A 602 -17.48 -13.80 -9.42
N MET A 603 -18.57 -14.32 -9.97
CA MET A 603 -18.73 -14.65 -11.38
C MET A 603 -20.00 -14.01 -11.97
N PRO A 604 -20.06 -13.63 -13.25
CA PRO A 604 -21.26 -13.04 -13.86
C PRO A 604 -22.56 -13.84 -13.63
N GLU A 605 -22.49 -15.18 -13.60
CA GLU A 605 -23.65 -16.04 -13.32
C GLU A 605 -24.19 -15.96 -11.88
N ASP A 606 -23.46 -15.34 -10.94
CA ASP A 606 -23.91 -15.14 -9.56
C ASP A 606 -24.98 -14.03 -9.43
N VAL A 607 -25.22 -13.25 -10.49
CA VAL A 607 -26.11 -12.07 -10.48
C VAL A 607 -27.54 -12.35 -9.97
N GLU A 608 -28.09 -13.54 -10.19
CA GLU A 608 -29.39 -13.91 -9.61
C GLU A 608 -29.28 -14.20 -8.10
N ALA A 609 -28.23 -14.87 -7.64
CA ALA A 609 -28.01 -15.10 -6.22
C ALA A 609 -27.73 -13.79 -5.46
N GLN A 610 -27.04 -12.84 -6.09
CA GLN A 610 -26.85 -11.48 -5.57
C GLN A 610 -28.18 -10.75 -5.41
N ASP A 611 -29.02 -10.74 -6.45
CA ASP A 611 -30.33 -10.07 -6.43
C ASP A 611 -31.32 -10.69 -5.42
N ILE A 612 -31.22 -12.02 -5.22
CA ILE A 612 -31.91 -12.74 -4.14
C ILE A 612 -31.38 -12.30 -2.77
N LEU A 613 -30.06 -12.13 -2.60
CA LEU A 613 -29.45 -11.69 -1.34
C LEU A 613 -29.92 -10.27 -0.94
N VAL A 614 -29.95 -9.33 -1.90
CA VAL A 614 -30.51 -7.98 -1.70
C VAL A 614 -32.01 -8.01 -1.36
N SER A 615 -32.76 -8.94 -1.96
CA SER A 615 -34.18 -9.17 -1.60
C SER A 615 -34.31 -9.74 -0.17
N VAL A 616 -33.41 -10.63 0.25
CA VAL A 616 -33.31 -11.13 1.64
C VAL A 616 -32.95 -10.02 2.63
N GLN A 617 -32.10 -9.06 2.25
CA GLN A 617 -31.73 -7.88 3.05
C GLN A 617 -32.90 -6.91 3.23
N THR A 618 -33.56 -6.55 2.12
CA THR A 618 -34.62 -5.53 2.09
C THR A 618 -35.98 -6.06 2.58
N GLY A 619 -36.18 -7.38 2.59
CA GLY A 619 -37.44 -8.02 2.96
C GLY A 619 -38.43 -8.16 1.80
N ASN A 620 -38.09 -7.62 0.63
CA ASN A 620 -38.90 -7.67 -0.59
C ASN A 620 -38.78 -9.03 -1.31
N ARG A 621 -39.60 -9.23 -2.34
CA ARG A 621 -39.55 -10.37 -3.26
C ARG A 621 -38.89 -9.96 -4.58
N VAL A 622 -38.29 -10.91 -5.30
CA VAL A 622 -37.61 -10.63 -6.58
C VAL A 622 -38.56 -10.13 -7.68
N GLN A 623 -39.87 -10.30 -7.51
CA GLN A 623 -40.93 -9.85 -8.43
C GLN A 623 -41.48 -8.44 -8.14
N ASP A 624 -41.17 -7.83 -6.99
CA ASP A 624 -41.75 -6.53 -6.61
C ASP A 624 -41.15 -5.41 -7.48
N GLU A 625 -41.99 -4.51 -8.03
CA GLU A 625 -41.58 -3.58 -9.10
C GLU A 625 -40.66 -2.43 -8.61
N ASP A 626 -40.95 -1.83 -7.46
CA ASP A 626 -40.21 -0.67 -6.90
C ASP A 626 -38.98 -1.04 -6.04
N ARG A 627 -38.51 -2.30 -6.09
CA ARG A 627 -37.45 -2.79 -5.20
C ARG A 627 -36.04 -2.39 -5.67
N LEU A 628 -35.08 -2.42 -4.74
CA LEU A 628 -33.66 -2.45 -5.09
C LEU A 628 -33.33 -3.76 -5.84
N THR A 629 -32.68 -3.63 -7.00
CA THR A 629 -32.25 -4.73 -7.87
C THR A 629 -30.83 -4.49 -8.34
N MET A 630 -30.01 -5.54 -8.37
CA MET A 630 -28.64 -5.49 -8.90
C MET A 630 -28.49 -6.16 -10.27
N LYS A 631 -29.57 -6.72 -10.85
CA LYS A 631 -29.55 -7.41 -12.15
C LYS A 631 -29.22 -6.51 -13.36
N ASN A 632 -29.27 -5.19 -13.18
CA ASN A 632 -29.06 -4.22 -14.27
C ASN A 632 -27.58 -3.90 -14.53
N ALA A 633 -26.68 -4.36 -13.65
CA ALA A 633 -25.23 -4.24 -13.76
C ALA A 633 -24.57 -5.61 -13.55
N ASP A 634 -23.33 -5.75 -14.04
CA ASP A 634 -22.49 -6.92 -13.77
C ASP A 634 -21.43 -6.53 -12.73
N LEU A 635 -21.78 -6.74 -11.47
CA LEU A 635 -20.97 -6.43 -10.28
C LEU A 635 -20.08 -7.62 -9.86
N SER A 636 -19.64 -8.42 -10.84
CA SER A 636 -18.72 -9.53 -10.61
C SER A 636 -17.27 -9.08 -10.41
N LEU A 637 -16.43 -9.98 -9.90
CA LEU A 637 -14.99 -9.81 -9.93
C LEU A 637 -14.48 -10.01 -11.37
N ARG A 638 -14.58 -8.93 -12.17
CA ARG A 638 -14.09 -8.84 -13.55
C ARG A 638 -12.57 -8.90 -13.68
N SER A 639 -12.12 -9.40 -14.83
CA SER A 639 -10.74 -9.29 -15.31
C SER A 639 -10.39 -7.88 -15.75
N HIS A 640 -9.11 -7.65 -16.01
CA HIS A 640 -8.66 -6.39 -16.61
C HIS A 640 -9.13 -6.19 -18.05
N ASP A 641 -9.15 -7.26 -18.85
CA ASP A 641 -9.42 -7.13 -20.28
C ASP A 641 -10.90 -6.77 -20.50
N GLU A 642 -11.80 -7.33 -19.68
CA GLU A 642 -13.21 -6.90 -19.58
C GLU A 642 -13.35 -5.43 -19.16
N MET A 643 -12.56 -4.97 -18.18
CA MET A 643 -12.60 -3.57 -17.74
C MET A 643 -12.01 -2.58 -18.76
N MET A 644 -10.96 -2.97 -19.48
CA MET A 644 -10.41 -2.17 -20.59
C MET A 644 -11.37 -2.09 -21.77
N GLN A 645 -12.10 -3.17 -22.06
CA GLN A 645 -13.13 -3.17 -23.10
C GLN A 645 -14.34 -2.31 -22.70
N ALA A 646 -14.73 -2.34 -21.43
CA ALA A 646 -15.91 -1.62 -20.94
C ALA A 646 -15.67 -0.13 -20.62
N LEU A 647 -14.41 0.29 -20.44
CA LEU A 647 -13.99 1.68 -20.21
C LEU A 647 -12.92 2.12 -21.24
N ALA A 648 -13.10 1.70 -22.50
CA ALA A 648 -12.16 1.95 -23.60
C ALA A 648 -12.03 3.44 -23.99
N ASP A 649 -12.98 4.28 -23.57
CA ASP A 649 -12.97 5.73 -23.67
C ASP A 649 -12.03 6.40 -22.63
N ILE A 650 -11.82 5.75 -21.48
CA ILE A 650 -11.01 6.26 -20.36
C ILE A 650 -10.03 5.21 -19.79
N PRO A 651 -9.16 4.61 -20.61
CA PRO A 651 -8.22 3.56 -20.17
C PRO A 651 -7.27 4.03 -19.05
N ASP A 652 -7.00 5.33 -18.99
CA ASP A 652 -6.31 6.02 -17.91
C ASP A 652 -6.92 5.77 -16.53
N ALA A 653 -8.26 5.73 -16.42
CA ALA A 653 -8.96 5.46 -15.18
C ALA A 653 -8.77 3.98 -14.76
N VAL A 654 -8.79 3.06 -15.74
CA VAL A 654 -8.51 1.63 -15.52
C VAL A 654 -7.09 1.44 -15.00
N ALA A 655 -6.12 2.12 -15.59
CA ALA A 655 -4.73 2.11 -15.14
C ALA A 655 -4.55 2.68 -13.72
N ARG A 656 -5.26 3.77 -13.39
CA ARG A 656 -5.17 4.46 -12.09
C ARG A 656 -5.49 3.55 -10.89
N SER A 657 -6.29 2.51 -11.10
CA SER A 657 -6.56 1.51 -10.04
C SER A 657 -5.29 0.79 -9.56
N GLY A 658 -4.37 0.49 -10.49
CA GLY A 658 -3.03 -0.04 -10.21
C GLY A 658 -2.12 0.98 -9.53
N GLU A 659 -2.20 2.25 -9.94
CA GLU A 659 -1.43 3.35 -9.33
C GLU A 659 -1.79 3.59 -7.86
N ILE A 660 -3.05 3.41 -7.47
CA ILE A 660 -3.52 3.59 -6.09
C ILE A 660 -3.19 2.35 -5.23
N ALA A 661 -3.39 1.13 -5.76
CA ALA A 661 -2.93 -0.12 -5.12
C ALA A 661 -1.40 -0.20 -4.93
N ALA A 662 -0.68 0.78 -5.49
CA ALA A 662 0.74 1.03 -5.35
C ALA A 662 1.13 2.14 -4.36
N ARG A 663 0.20 2.94 -3.80
CA ARG A 663 0.53 4.17 -3.01
C ARG A 663 -0.04 4.27 -1.57
N THR A 664 -0.82 3.30 -1.13
CA THR A 664 -1.52 3.23 0.19
C THR A 664 -0.64 2.82 1.43
N SER A 665 -1.05 2.21 2.57
CA SER A 665 -0.20 1.32 3.47
C SER A 665 -0.86 0.75 4.73
N LEU A 666 -0.29 -0.38 5.20
CA LEU A 666 -0.43 -0.96 6.54
C LEU A 666 0.76 -1.90 6.81
N ALA A 667 0.91 -2.40 8.05
CA ALA A 667 1.76 -3.52 8.45
C ALA A 667 1.19 -4.17 9.73
N LEU A 668 0.28 -5.14 9.62
CA LEU A 668 -0.42 -5.70 10.80
C LEU A 668 0.50 -6.62 11.64
N PRO A 669 0.78 -6.30 12.93
CA PRO A 669 1.65 -7.09 13.81
C PRO A 669 0.90 -8.26 14.46
N LEU A 670 0.39 -9.19 13.64
CA LEU A 670 -0.36 -10.35 14.10
C LEU A 670 0.54 -11.36 14.85
N GLY A 671 -0.05 -12.08 15.81
CA GLY A 671 0.66 -13.09 16.60
C GLY A 671 1.47 -12.56 17.79
N LYS A 672 1.47 -11.24 18.03
CA LYS A 672 1.93 -10.67 19.30
C LYS A 672 0.83 -10.76 20.34
N ILE A 673 1.18 -11.18 21.55
CA ILE A 673 0.29 -11.12 22.73
C ILE A 673 0.39 -9.72 23.33
N LEU A 674 -0.75 -9.14 23.70
CA LEU A 674 -0.85 -7.88 24.44
C LEU A 674 -1.66 -8.16 25.70
N LEU A 675 -1.02 -8.08 26.88
CA LEU A 675 -1.69 -8.22 28.17
C LEU A 675 -1.92 -6.83 28.78
N PRO A 676 -3.09 -6.58 29.42
CA PRO A 676 -3.29 -5.41 30.26
C PRO A 676 -2.25 -5.32 31.38
N HIS A 677 -1.94 -4.11 31.83
CA HIS A 677 -1.12 -3.89 33.02
C HIS A 677 -1.94 -4.18 34.29
N PHE A 678 -1.53 -5.18 35.07
CA PHE A 678 -2.14 -5.44 36.38
C PHE A 678 -1.56 -4.49 37.43
N PRO A 679 -2.36 -3.66 38.13
CA PRO A 679 -1.87 -2.73 39.13
C PRO A 679 -1.41 -3.47 40.40
N LEU A 680 -0.14 -3.25 40.80
CA LEU A 680 0.47 -3.86 41.98
C LEU A 680 0.91 -2.79 42.99
N PRO A 681 0.69 -2.99 44.30
CA PRO A 681 1.25 -2.14 45.34
C PRO A 681 2.78 -2.31 45.42
N ASP A 682 3.44 -1.32 46.00
CA ASP A 682 4.89 -1.30 46.33
C ASP A 682 5.86 -1.47 45.14
N GLY A 683 5.38 -1.50 43.89
CA GLY A 683 6.23 -1.66 42.70
C GLY A 683 6.82 -3.07 42.52
N ARG A 684 6.19 -4.10 43.11
CA ARG A 684 6.60 -5.51 42.97
C ARG A 684 6.45 -6.01 41.52
N THR A 685 7.18 -7.07 41.15
CA THR A 685 6.95 -7.71 39.85
C THR A 685 5.65 -8.54 39.86
N PRO A 686 5.05 -8.81 38.67
CA PRO A 686 3.94 -9.74 38.54
C PRO A 686 4.24 -11.12 39.12
N ASP A 687 5.46 -11.60 38.94
CA ASP A 687 5.90 -12.93 39.39
C ASP A 687 6.08 -13.00 40.91
N ASP A 688 6.61 -11.94 41.55
CA ASP A 688 6.64 -11.81 43.02
C ASP A 688 5.23 -11.83 43.62
N ALA A 689 4.32 -11.07 43.00
CA ALA A 689 2.93 -10.96 43.46
C ALA A 689 2.15 -12.28 43.27
N LEU A 690 2.36 -12.96 42.14
CA LEU A 690 1.80 -14.28 41.86
C LEU A 690 2.30 -15.32 42.88
N CYS A 691 3.60 -15.32 43.16
CA CYS A 691 4.22 -16.22 44.13
C CYS A 691 3.63 -16.02 45.54
N ALA A 692 3.54 -14.77 46.01
CA ALA A 692 2.94 -14.44 47.31
C ALA A 692 1.47 -14.89 47.42
N LEU A 693 0.65 -14.65 46.39
CA LEU A 693 -0.74 -15.11 46.36
C LEU A 693 -0.86 -16.65 46.35
N CYS A 694 0.12 -17.36 45.78
CA CYS A 694 0.16 -18.83 45.86
C CYS A 694 0.60 -19.33 47.26
N GLU A 695 1.51 -18.63 47.94
CA GLU A 695 1.85 -18.93 49.34
C GLU A 695 0.64 -18.72 50.26
N ASP A 696 -0.11 -17.63 50.13
CA ASP A 696 -1.32 -17.43 50.94
C ASP A 696 -2.42 -18.44 50.55
N GLY A 697 -2.56 -18.74 49.25
CA GLY A 697 -3.51 -19.71 48.72
C GLY A 697 -3.28 -21.14 49.22
N ILE A 698 -2.04 -21.57 49.43
CA ILE A 698 -1.74 -22.94 49.88
C ILE A 698 -2.14 -23.17 51.34
N LEU A 699 -1.92 -22.17 52.20
CA LEU A 699 -2.37 -22.21 53.60
C LEU A 699 -3.91 -22.25 53.67
N GLN A 700 -4.59 -21.48 52.82
CA GLN A 700 -6.05 -21.43 52.75
C GLN A 700 -6.67 -22.71 52.17
N ARG A 701 -6.15 -23.26 51.07
CA ARG A 701 -6.72 -24.42 50.37
C ARG A 701 -6.48 -25.75 51.09
N TYR A 702 -5.33 -25.92 51.75
CA TYR A 702 -4.98 -27.16 52.46
C TYR A 702 -5.18 -27.07 53.98
N HIS A 703 -5.55 -25.89 54.51
CA HIS A 703 -5.80 -25.63 55.94
C HIS A 703 -4.59 -25.93 56.86
N ILE A 704 -3.42 -25.41 56.48
CA ILE A 704 -2.13 -25.64 57.14
C ILE A 704 -1.43 -24.33 57.53
N THR A 705 -0.49 -24.39 58.49
CA THR A 705 0.37 -23.25 58.86
C THR A 705 1.63 -23.17 57.97
N LYS A 706 2.31 -22.01 57.98
CA LYS A 706 3.53 -21.80 57.18
C LYS A 706 4.69 -22.68 57.66
N GLU A 707 4.77 -22.96 58.95
CA GLU A 707 5.77 -23.84 59.57
C GLU A 707 5.57 -25.28 59.10
N GLN A 708 4.32 -25.77 59.09
CA GLN A 708 3.95 -27.09 58.56
C GLN A 708 4.28 -27.17 57.06
N PHE A 709 3.86 -26.19 56.27
CA PHE A 709 4.14 -26.17 54.83
C PHE A 709 5.63 -26.10 54.50
N SER A 710 6.46 -25.49 55.35
CA SER A 710 7.92 -25.45 55.16
C SER A 710 8.63 -26.74 55.53
N HIS A 711 8.26 -27.38 56.65
CA HIS A 711 9.08 -28.46 57.25
C HIS A 711 8.48 -29.86 57.11
N ASP A 712 7.17 -30.00 56.92
CA ASP A 712 6.54 -31.33 56.85
C ASP A 712 6.89 -32.03 55.51
N PRO A 713 7.37 -33.29 55.53
CA PRO A 713 7.66 -34.06 54.32
C PRO A 713 6.44 -34.34 53.43
N SER A 714 5.22 -34.40 53.99
CA SER A 714 4.00 -34.75 53.25
C SER A 714 3.66 -33.76 52.13
N TYR A 715 3.85 -32.46 52.36
CA TYR A 715 3.58 -31.42 51.35
C TYR A 715 4.72 -31.24 50.32
N LYS A 716 5.72 -32.12 50.30
CA LYS A 716 6.86 -32.04 49.36
C LYS A 716 6.43 -32.04 47.90
N GLU A 717 5.47 -32.88 47.53
CA GLU A 717 4.94 -32.95 46.16
C GLU A 717 4.30 -31.62 45.75
N ILE A 718 3.51 -31.01 46.64
CA ILE A 718 2.84 -29.73 46.40
C ILE A 718 3.88 -28.60 46.25
N ARG A 719 4.92 -28.58 47.10
CA ARG A 719 6.07 -27.65 46.96
C ARG A 719 6.75 -27.79 45.60
N GLN A 720 7.03 -29.02 45.16
CA GLN A 720 7.71 -29.29 43.89
C GLN A 720 6.84 -28.92 42.68
N ARG A 721 5.53 -29.23 42.70
CA ARG A 721 4.59 -28.85 41.64
C ARG A 721 4.43 -27.33 41.54
N LEU A 722 4.27 -26.64 42.68
CA LEU A 722 4.12 -25.18 42.69
C LEU A 722 5.36 -24.47 42.15
N GLN A 723 6.55 -24.88 42.60
CA GLN A 723 7.82 -24.33 42.11
C GLN A 723 8.01 -24.58 40.60
N TYR A 724 7.61 -25.76 40.10
CA TYR A 724 7.64 -26.05 38.67
C TYR A 724 6.70 -25.13 37.89
N GLU A 725 5.42 -25.06 38.25
CA GLU A 725 4.42 -24.25 37.54
C GLU A 725 4.79 -22.76 37.51
N LEU A 726 5.16 -22.17 38.66
CA LEU A 726 5.63 -20.79 38.74
C LEU A 726 6.83 -20.54 37.81
N SER A 727 7.82 -21.46 37.80
CA SER A 727 8.98 -21.33 36.92
C SER A 727 8.66 -21.45 35.42
N VAL A 728 7.50 -21.98 35.03
CA VAL A 728 7.04 -22.01 33.63
C VAL A 728 6.23 -20.75 33.31
N ILE A 729 5.43 -20.25 34.26
CA ILE A 729 4.67 -19.00 34.12
C ILE A 729 5.62 -17.80 33.99
N GLU A 730 6.68 -17.75 34.79
CA GLU A 730 7.78 -16.78 34.71
C GLU A 730 8.46 -16.81 33.32
N LYS A 731 8.93 -17.99 32.89
CA LYS A 731 9.59 -18.18 31.57
C LYS A 731 8.69 -17.85 30.37
N THR A 732 7.38 -17.88 30.55
CA THR A 732 6.41 -17.54 29.50
C THR A 732 5.87 -16.10 29.60
N GLY A 733 6.19 -15.38 30.68
CA GLY A 733 5.74 -14.00 30.90
C GLY A 733 4.24 -13.88 31.21
N PHE A 734 3.59 -14.95 31.66
CA PHE A 734 2.13 -15.00 31.84
C PHE A 734 1.65 -14.68 33.25
N ALA A 735 2.52 -14.34 34.21
CA ALA A 735 2.09 -13.93 35.55
C ALA A 735 1.03 -12.80 35.57
N PRO A 736 1.11 -11.73 34.74
CA PRO A 736 0.04 -10.74 34.65
C PRO A 736 -1.32 -11.32 34.28
N TYR A 737 -1.37 -12.35 33.42
CA TYR A 737 -2.62 -12.99 33.01
C TYR A 737 -3.29 -13.75 34.16
N PHE A 738 -2.53 -14.51 34.96
CA PHE A 738 -3.06 -15.16 36.16
C PHE A 738 -3.54 -14.14 37.21
N LEU A 739 -2.83 -13.01 37.37
CA LEU A 739 -3.22 -11.93 38.27
C LEU A 739 -4.54 -11.27 37.84
N ILE A 740 -4.70 -10.96 36.53
CA ILE A 740 -5.96 -10.43 35.98
C ILE A 740 -7.10 -11.42 36.22
N VAL A 741 -6.90 -12.70 35.90
CA VAL A 741 -7.98 -13.70 35.94
C VAL A 741 -8.41 -14.06 37.37
N GLN A 742 -7.47 -14.20 38.32
CA GLN A 742 -7.86 -14.46 39.72
C GLN A 742 -8.65 -13.30 40.32
N ASP A 743 -8.32 -12.07 39.93
CA ASP A 743 -8.87 -10.86 40.53
C ASP A 743 -10.38 -10.71 40.24
N PHE A 744 -10.81 -10.80 38.98
CA PHE A 744 -12.23 -10.72 38.66
C PHE A 744 -13.02 -11.98 39.07
N VAL A 745 -12.40 -13.16 39.09
CA VAL A 745 -13.01 -14.38 39.66
C VAL A 745 -13.25 -14.24 41.16
N ASN A 746 -12.27 -13.76 41.93
CA ASN A 746 -12.42 -13.58 43.36
C ASN A 746 -13.35 -12.40 43.70
N TRP A 747 -13.34 -11.32 42.92
CA TRP A 747 -14.32 -10.23 43.02
C TRP A 747 -15.76 -10.74 42.84
N ALA A 748 -16.00 -11.59 41.84
CA ALA A 748 -17.30 -12.19 41.56
C ALA A 748 -17.73 -13.14 42.69
N LYS A 749 -16.83 -14.02 43.14
CA LYS A 749 -17.07 -14.93 44.27
C LYS A 749 -17.38 -14.17 45.58
N MET A 750 -16.71 -13.04 45.85
CA MET A 750 -17.01 -12.18 47.01
C MET A 750 -18.38 -11.48 46.93
N ARG A 751 -18.93 -11.28 45.74
CA ARG A 751 -20.27 -10.70 45.51
C ARG A 751 -21.37 -11.75 45.35
N ASN A 752 -21.09 -13.01 45.70
CA ASN A 752 -21.98 -14.15 45.52
C ASN A 752 -22.47 -14.30 44.05
N ILE A 753 -21.65 -13.91 43.07
CA ILE A 753 -21.84 -14.29 41.68
C ILE A 753 -21.32 -15.71 41.55
N VAL A 754 -22.15 -16.62 41.05
CA VAL A 754 -21.74 -18.01 40.81
C VAL A 754 -20.75 -18.03 39.65
N VAL A 755 -19.55 -18.56 39.93
CA VAL A 755 -18.51 -18.86 38.95
C VAL A 755 -18.38 -20.37 38.86
N GLY A 756 -18.23 -20.92 37.65
CA GLY A 756 -17.99 -22.35 37.45
C GLY A 756 -16.68 -22.84 38.09
N PRO A 757 -16.52 -24.15 38.30
CA PRO A 757 -15.32 -24.74 38.93
C PRO A 757 -14.04 -24.65 38.07
N GLY A 758 -14.15 -24.10 36.84
CA GLY A 758 -13.15 -24.09 35.78
C GLY A 758 -13.43 -25.15 34.72
N ARG A 759 -13.41 -24.77 33.44
CA ARG A 759 -13.50 -25.68 32.29
C ARG A 759 -12.18 -25.72 31.50
N GLY A 760 -12.13 -26.53 30.44
CA GLY A 760 -10.93 -26.67 29.60
C GLY A 760 -9.74 -27.31 30.33
N SER A 761 -8.52 -26.89 29.98
CA SER A 761 -7.29 -27.41 30.59
C SER A 761 -6.85 -26.67 31.85
N ALA A 762 -7.40 -25.48 32.16
CA ALA A 762 -7.01 -24.65 33.30
C ALA A 762 -7.10 -25.35 34.66
N ALA A 763 -7.98 -26.36 34.80
CA ALA A 763 -8.08 -27.22 35.98
C ALA A 763 -6.84 -28.11 36.23
N GLY A 764 -5.92 -28.21 35.28
CA GLY A 764 -4.63 -28.91 35.44
C GLY A 764 -3.54 -28.10 36.15
N SER A 765 -3.77 -26.82 36.47
CA SER A 765 -2.81 -25.98 37.19
C SER A 765 -3.09 -25.90 38.68
N LEU A 766 -2.07 -26.21 39.47
CA LEU A 766 -2.06 -25.97 40.91
C LEU A 766 -2.12 -24.46 41.19
N VAL A 767 -1.41 -23.63 40.42
CA VAL A 767 -1.48 -22.16 40.54
C VAL A 767 -2.93 -21.68 40.35
N SER A 768 -3.65 -22.14 39.34
CA SER A 768 -5.08 -21.81 39.16
C SER A 768 -5.96 -22.23 40.35
N TYR A 769 -5.69 -23.39 40.96
CA TYR A 769 -6.43 -23.88 42.12
C TYR A 769 -6.17 -23.05 43.39
N LEU A 770 -4.90 -22.70 43.65
CA LEU A 770 -4.48 -21.89 44.80
C LEU A 770 -5.01 -20.46 44.70
N LEU A 771 -4.95 -19.84 43.52
CA LEU A 771 -5.51 -18.51 43.25
C LEU A 771 -7.05 -18.49 43.21
N ARG A 772 -7.71 -19.64 43.39
CA ARG A 772 -9.18 -19.82 43.35
C ARG A 772 -9.82 -19.50 42.00
N ILE A 773 -9.04 -19.51 40.92
CA ILE A 773 -9.52 -19.50 39.53
C ILE A 773 -10.32 -20.77 39.28
N THR A 774 -9.78 -21.92 39.69
CA THR A 774 -10.44 -23.24 39.64
C THR A 774 -10.68 -23.78 41.04
N ASP A 775 -11.66 -24.68 41.20
CA ASP A 775 -12.03 -25.28 42.50
C ASP A 775 -11.80 -26.80 42.55
N ILE A 776 -11.09 -27.36 41.56
CA ILE A 776 -10.67 -28.76 41.50
C ILE A 776 -9.17 -28.85 41.85
N ASP A 777 -8.81 -29.67 42.83
CA ASP A 777 -7.41 -29.98 43.17
C ASP A 777 -6.78 -30.86 42.07
N PRO A 778 -5.75 -30.37 41.34
CA PRO A 778 -5.16 -31.12 40.24
C PRO A 778 -4.32 -32.33 40.70
N LEU A 779 -3.74 -32.29 41.90
CA LEU A 779 -2.93 -33.40 42.43
C LEU A 779 -3.84 -34.57 42.81
N LYS A 780 -4.94 -34.29 43.50
CA LYS A 780 -5.94 -35.30 43.89
C LYS A 780 -6.50 -36.10 42.71
N TYR A 781 -6.59 -35.51 41.51
CA TYR A 781 -7.15 -36.13 40.31
C TYR A 781 -6.12 -36.38 39.20
N ASN A 782 -4.81 -36.29 39.49
CA ASN A 782 -3.71 -36.50 38.53
C ASN A 782 -3.82 -35.67 37.24
N LEU A 783 -4.24 -34.40 37.37
CA LEU A 783 -4.39 -33.48 36.23
C LEU A 783 -3.03 -32.88 35.85
N LEU A 784 -2.74 -32.85 34.54
CA LEU A 784 -1.46 -32.45 33.97
C LEU A 784 -1.42 -30.96 33.66
N PHE A 785 -0.39 -30.26 34.13
CA PHE A 785 -0.18 -28.83 33.89
C PHE A 785 0.26 -28.55 32.45
N GLU A 786 1.01 -29.47 31.86
CA GLU A 786 1.59 -29.40 30.52
C GLU A 786 0.52 -29.46 29.41
N ARG A 787 -0.70 -29.89 29.77
CA ARG A 787 -1.90 -29.82 28.93
C ARG A 787 -2.54 -28.42 28.91
N PHE A 788 -2.21 -27.58 29.88
CA PHE A 788 -2.64 -26.18 29.99
C PHE A 788 -1.57 -25.22 29.49
N LEU A 789 -0.35 -25.32 30.02
CA LEU A 789 0.78 -24.48 29.65
C LEU A 789 2.02 -25.36 29.41
N ASN A 790 2.38 -25.57 28.15
CA ASN A 790 3.51 -26.40 27.77
C ASN A 790 4.79 -25.55 27.61
N PRO A 791 5.88 -25.80 28.37
CA PRO A 791 7.12 -25.02 28.27
C PRO A 791 7.85 -25.16 26.93
N GLU A 792 7.65 -26.25 26.17
CA GLU A 792 8.22 -26.44 24.83
C GLU A 792 7.45 -25.67 23.75
N ARG A 793 6.22 -25.24 24.04
CA ARG A 793 5.35 -24.51 23.10
C ARG A 793 4.70 -23.32 23.80
N ILE A 794 5.47 -22.24 23.92
CA ILE A 794 4.97 -20.94 24.39
C ILE A 794 3.80 -20.50 23.50
N SER A 795 2.60 -20.52 24.08
CA SER A 795 1.35 -20.08 23.49
C SER A 795 0.45 -19.57 24.61
N MET A 796 -0.39 -18.58 24.32
CA MET A 796 -1.25 -17.96 25.33
C MET A 796 -2.17 -19.02 25.97
N PRO A 797 -2.15 -19.20 27.30
CA PRO A 797 -3.10 -20.06 27.98
C PRO A 797 -4.49 -19.45 27.90
N ASP A 798 -5.51 -20.31 27.81
CA ASP A 798 -6.91 -19.92 27.69
C ASP A 798 -7.67 -20.40 28.93
N ILE A 799 -7.94 -19.48 29.87
CA ILE A 799 -8.73 -19.74 31.08
C ILE A 799 -10.19 -19.43 30.77
N ASP A 800 -10.81 -20.47 30.24
CA ASP A 800 -12.19 -20.52 29.79
C ASP A 800 -13.12 -20.59 31.03
N LEU A 801 -13.97 -19.58 31.25
CA LEU A 801 -14.75 -19.39 32.50
C LEU A 801 -16.28 -19.33 32.28
N ASP A 802 -17.01 -19.83 33.28
CA ASP A 802 -18.47 -19.79 33.38
C ASP A 802 -18.88 -18.81 34.49
N PHE A 803 -19.85 -17.93 34.20
CA PHE A 803 -20.50 -17.04 35.16
C PHE A 803 -22.02 -17.20 35.07
N ALA A 804 -22.74 -16.93 36.16
CA ALA A 804 -24.20 -16.83 36.13
C ALA A 804 -24.66 -15.82 35.06
N ASP A 805 -25.52 -16.27 34.14
CA ASP A 805 -26.01 -15.50 32.98
C ASP A 805 -26.59 -14.13 33.39
N THR A 806 -27.49 -14.12 34.37
CA THR A 806 -28.16 -12.94 34.92
C THR A 806 -27.25 -11.95 35.66
N ARG A 807 -25.97 -12.31 35.93
CA ARG A 807 -25.00 -11.47 36.64
C ARG A 807 -23.64 -11.36 35.93
N ARG A 808 -23.53 -11.86 34.70
CA ARG A 808 -22.31 -11.78 33.87
C ARG A 808 -21.87 -10.34 33.67
N ASP A 809 -22.82 -9.45 33.41
CA ASP A 809 -22.52 -8.08 33.01
C ASP A 809 -22.00 -7.24 34.19
N GLU A 810 -22.29 -7.59 35.44
CA GLU A 810 -21.63 -7.01 36.63
C GLU A 810 -20.11 -7.27 36.64
N VAL A 811 -19.68 -8.46 36.16
CA VAL A 811 -18.26 -8.82 36.07
C VAL A 811 -17.58 -8.09 34.91
N ILE A 812 -18.30 -7.88 33.79
CA ILE A 812 -17.81 -7.10 32.66
C ILE A 812 -17.63 -5.63 33.08
N GLU A 813 -18.61 -5.06 33.79
CA GLU A 813 -18.54 -3.68 34.25
C GLU A 813 -17.38 -3.48 35.24
N TYR A 814 -17.15 -4.40 36.18
CA TYR A 814 -15.97 -4.35 37.06
C TYR A 814 -14.64 -4.37 36.29
N VAL A 815 -14.55 -5.20 35.25
CA VAL A 815 -13.35 -5.25 34.38
C VAL A 815 -13.19 -3.93 33.61
N ALA A 816 -14.30 -3.29 33.19
CA ALA A 816 -14.29 -1.99 32.54
C ALA A 816 -13.93 -0.83 33.49
N GLU A 817 -14.48 -0.80 34.72
CA GLU A 817 -14.08 0.14 35.79
C GLU A 817 -12.58 0.04 36.10
N LYS A 818 -12.04 -1.19 36.10
CA LYS A 818 -10.66 -1.46 36.55
C LYS A 818 -9.59 -1.26 35.49
N TYR A 819 -9.87 -1.57 34.22
CA TYR A 819 -8.90 -1.47 33.13
C TYR A 819 -9.20 -0.37 32.11
N GLY A 820 -10.36 0.30 32.23
CA GLY A 820 -10.84 1.36 31.34
C GLY A 820 -11.93 0.87 30.39
N HIS A 821 -13.07 1.58 30.34
CA HIS A 821 -14.18 1.26 29.43
C HIS A 821 -13.79 1.41 27.94
N ASP A 822 -12.73 2.16 27.63
CA ASP A 822 -12.10 2.29 26.31
C ASP A 822 -11.12 1.15 25.98
N HIS A 823 -10.77 0.32 26.97
CA HIS A 823 -9.87 -0.84 26.85
C HIS A 823 -10.60 -2.19 26.93
N VAL A 824 -11.92 -2.20 27.17
CA VAL A 824 -12.74 -3.41 27.37
C VAL A 824 -13.88 -3.45 26.36
N ALA A 825 -13.94 -4.51 25.56
CA ALA A 825 -14.98 -4.72 24.55
C ALA A 825 -15.35 -6.22 24.43
N GLN A 826 -16.58 -6.51 23.99
CA GLN A 826 -16.99 -7.89 23.67
C GLN A 826 -16.51 -8.29 22.26
N ILE A 827 -16.19 -9.57 22.08
CA ILE A 827 -15.73 -10.10 20.79
C ILE A 827 -16.95 -10.40 19.91
N ILE A 828 -17.03 -9.70 18.78
CA ILE A 828 -18.07 -9.83 17.76
C ILE A 828 -18.19 -11.26 17.22
N THR A 829 -19.42 -11.72 17.01
CA THR A 829 -19.73 -12.99 16.35
C THR A 829 -20.57 -12.75 15.09
N PHE A 830 -20.55 -13.70 14.14
CA PHE A 830 -21.23 -13.56 12.86
C PHE A 830 -22.19 -14.73 12.60
N GLY A 831 -23.48 -14.45 12.65
CA GLY A 831 -24.53 -15.40 12.31
C GLY A 831 -24.56 -15.64 10.80
N THR A 832 -24.02 -16.76 10.33
CA THR A 832 -23.99 -17.12 8.90
C THR A 832 -25.22 -17.94 8.47
N MET A 833 -25.64 -17.78 7.21
CA MET A 833 -26.77 -18.54 6.63
C MET A 833 -26.40 -20.01 6.43
N ALA A 834 -26.63 -20.84 7.44
CA ALA A 834 -26.52 -22.29 7.34
C ALA A 834 -27.54 -22.87 6.33
N ALA A 835 -27.25 -24.02 5.74
CA ALA A 835 -28.04 -24.71 4.70
C ALA A 835 -29.58 -24.56 4.81
N ARG A 836 -30.16 -24.90 5.97
CA ARG A 836 -31.62 -24.82 6.21
C ARG A 836 -32.18 -23.40 6.32
N ALA A 837 -31.35 -22.41 6.66
CA ALA A 837 -31.72 -21.00 6.63
C ALA A 837 -31.63 -20.47 5.20
N ALA A 838 -30.53 -20.74 4.49
CA ALA A 838 -30.32 -20.33 3.11
C ALA A 838 -31.49 -20.74 2.19
N ILE A 839 -32.03 -21.97 2.31
CA ILE A 839 -33.24 -22.38 1.57
C ILE A 839 -34.46 -21.52 1.92
N ARG A 840 -34.75 -21.30 3.21
CA ARG A 840 -35.96 -20.55 3.63
C ARG A 840 -35.88 -19.06 3.29
N ASP A 841 -34.69 -18.45 3.37
CA ASP A 841 -34.46 -17.06 2.99
C ASP A 841 -34.52 -16.89 1.47
N THR A 842 -33.87 -17.77 0.70
CA THR A 842 -33.97 -17.81 -0.78
C THR A 842 -35.42 -17.97 -1.21
N GLY A 843 -36.15 -18.91 -0.62
CA GLY A 843 -37.56 -19.16 -0.93
C GLY A 843 -38.47 -17.97 -0.64
N ARG A 844 -38.27 -17.27 0.49
CA ARG A 844 -39.00 -16.03 0.80
C ARG A 844 -38.74 -14.95 -0.24
N ALA A 845 -37.48 -14.72 -0.61
CA ALA A 845 -37.10 -13.75 -1.64
C ALA A 845 -37.64 -14.14 -3.04
N LEU A 846 -37.68 -15.43 -3.38
CA LEU A 846 -38.30 -15.92 -4.62
C LEU A 846 -39.85 -15.84 -4.62
N GLY A 847 -40.49 -15.43 -3.51
CA GLY A 847 -41.95 -15.36 -3.38
C GLY A 847 -42.64 -16.72 -3.17
N MET A 848 -41.87 -17.78 -2.89
CA MET A 848 -42.36 -19.15 -2.73
C MET A 848 -43.11 -19.36 -1.40
N ALA A 849 -44.02 -20.33 -1.36
CA ALA A 849 -44.78 -20.65 -0.16
C ALA A 849 -43.89 -21.21 0.96
N TYR A 850 -44.01 -20.67 2.17
CA TYR A 850 -43.18 -21.07 3.33
C TYR A 850 -43.21 -22.58 3.60
N SER A 851 -44.38 -23.22 3.47
CA SER A 851 -44.55 -24.67 3.66
C SER A 851 -43.75 -25.52 2.68
N PHE A 852 -43.64 -25.08 1.42
CA PHE A 852 -42.81 -25.73 0.39
C PHE A 852 -41.33 -25.62 0.73
N CYS A 853 -40.85 -24.39 1.01
CA CYS A 853 -39.45 -24.15 1.36
C CYS A 853 -39.03 -24.81 2.68
N ASP A 854 -39.91 -24.86 3.68
CA ASP A 854 -39.66 -25.54 4.95
C ASP A 854 -39.64 -27.07 4.82
N THR A 855 -40.46 -27.64 3.92
CA THR A 855 -40.42 -29.07 3.58
C THR A 855 -39.05 -29.45 2.99
N ILE A 856 -38.58 -28.69 2.00
CA ILE A 856 -37.25 -28.89 1.38
C ILE A 856 -36.13 -28.64 2.40
N ALA A 857 -36.25 -27.63 3.27
CA ALA A 857 -35.28 -27.37 4.34
C ALA A 857 -35.24 -28.50 5.40
N LYS A 858 -36.34 -29.22 5.64
CA LYS A 858 -36.39 -30.37 6.55
C LYS A 858 -35.67 -31.61 5.99
N MET A 859 -35.68 -31.81 4.67
CA MET A 859 -34.95 -32.89 3.98
C MET A 859 -33.43 -32.78 4.14
N ILE A 860 -32.89 -31.57 4.31
CA ILE A 860 -31.46 -31.35 4.59
C ILE A 860 -31.12 -31.92 5.98
N PRO A 861 -30.17 -32.86 6.13
CA PRO A 861 -29.78 -33.37 7.44
C PRO A 861 -29.09 -32.30 8.30
N PHE A 862 -29.05 -32.48 9.62
CA PHE A 862 -28.24 -31.62 10.49
C PHE A 862 -26.75 -31.78 10.16
N ASN A 863 -26.03 -30.67 10.00
CA ASN A 863 -24.58 -30.68 9.83
C ASN A 863 -23.89 -31.02 11.18
N PRO A 864 -23.15 -32.13 11.30
CA PRO A 864 -22.44 -32.47 12.54
C PRO A 864 -21.19 -31.60 12.78
N THR A 865 -20.67 -30.96 11.73
CA THR A 865 -19.43 -30.18 11.77
C THR A 865 -19.77 -28.70 11.90
N GLN A 866 -19.96 -28.19 13.13
CA GLN A 866 -20.32 -26.79 13.39
C GLN A 866 -19.35 -25.76 12.75
N GLY A 867 -18.07 -26.11 12.60
CA GLY A 867 -17.08 -25.28 11.90
C GLY A 867 -17.19 -25.24 10.37
N GLN A 868 -17.91 -26.18 9.74
CA GLN A 868 -18.11 -26.21 8.29
C GLN A 868 -19.30 -25.31 7.91
N LYS A 869 -19.01 -24.08 7.51
CA LYS A 869 -20.05 -23.08 7.15
C LYS A 869 -20.58 -23.20 5.69
N THR A 870 -19.95 -24.00 4.83
CA THR A 870 -20.26 -24.10 3.40
C THR A 870 -20.16 -25.54 2.86
N GLY A 871 -20.86 -25.81 1.76
CA GLY A 871 -20.84 -27.08 1.02
C GLY A 871 -21.78 -28.15 1.55
N TRP A 872 -22.57 -27.89 2.60
CA TRP A 872 -23.47 -28.89 3.19
C TRP A 872 -24.70 -29.14 2.31
N LEU A 873 -25.21 -28.11 1.62
CA LEU A 873 -26.27 -28.27 0.62
C LEU A 873 -25.83 -29.16 -0.56
N LYS A 874 -24.61 -28.97 -1.09
CA LYS A 874 -24.07 -29.84 -2.16
C LYS A 874 -23.94 -31.29 -1.70
N LYS A 875 -23.35 -31.51 -0.52
CA LYS A 875 -23.26 -32.85 0.08
C LYS A 875 -24.64 -33.48 0.37
N SER A 876 -25.66 -32.66 0.65
CA SER A 876 -27.03 -33.13 0.84
C SER A 876 -27.67 -33.61 -0.48
N LEU A 877 -27.41 -32.93 -1.61
CA LEU A 877 -27.83 -33.41 -2.94
C LEU A 877 -27.14 -34.72 -3.34
N GLU A 878 -25.91 -34.94 -2.90
CA GLU A 878 -25.17 -36.19 -3.15
C GLU A 878 -25.70 -37.37 -2.31
N THR A 879 -26.20 -37.11 -1.10
CA THR A 879 -26.52 -38.13 -0.08
C THR A 879 -28.01 -38.36 0.17
N VAL A 880 -28.89 -37.41 -0.14
CA VAL A 880 -30.35 -37.52 0.07
C VAL A 880 -31.05 -37.76 -1.26
N HIS A 881 -31.53 -38.98 -1.47
CA HIS A 881 -32.12 -39.42 -2.74
C HIS A 881 -33.33 -38.58 -3.15
N GLU A 882 -34.28 -38.36 -2.23
CA GLU A 882 -35.51 -37.58 -2.46
C GLU A 882 -35.21 -36.14 -2.88
N LEU A 883 -34.27 -35.48 -2.20
CA LEU A 883 -33.83 -34.11 -2.52
C LEU A 883 -33.22 -34.04 -3.94
N ARG A 884 -32.43 -35.04 -4.31
CA ARG A 884 -31.79 -35.15 -5.63
C ARG A 884 -32.81 -35.39 -6.74
N ASP A 885 -33.82 -36.23 -6.50
CA ASP A 885 -34.88 -36.52 -7.46
C ASP A 885 -35.77 -35.28 -7.70
N LEU A 886 -36.12 -34.56 -6.62
CA LEU A 886 -36.86 -33.30 -6.71
C LEU A 886 -36.03 -32.23 -7.46
N TYR A 887 -34.76 -32.06 -7.12
CA TYR A 887 -33.84 -31.16 -7.83
C TYR A 887 -33.67 -31.50 -9.32
N GLY A 888 -33.75 -32.78 -9.69
CA GLY A 888 -33.67 -33.22 -11.08
C GLY A 888 -34.99 -33.12 -11.87
N ARG A 889 -36.14 -33.00 -11.18
CA ARG A 889 -37.48 -33.07 -11.79
C ARG A 889 -38.25 -31.75 -11.77
N ASP A 890 -37.99 -30.90 -10.78
CA ASP A 890 -38.74 -29.67 -10.53
C ASP A 890 -37.83 -28.42 -10.75
N PRO A 891 -38.12 -27.57 -11.76
CA PRO A 891 -37.34 -26.37 -12.04
C PRO A 891 -37.35 -25.33 -10.91
N GLU A 892 -38.42 -25.24 -10.11
CA GLU A 892 -38.50 -24.32 -8.98
C GLU A 892 -37.63 -24.81 -7.81
N VAL A 893 -37.67 -26.10 -7.50
CA VAL A 893 -36.75 -26.73 -6.52
C VAL A 893 -35.30 -26.56 -6.96
N LYS A 894 -35.01 -26.76 -8.26
CA LYS A 894 -33.67 -26.56 -8.81
C LYS A 894 -33.17 -25.13 -8.60
N ARG A 895 -33.94 -24.13 -9.01
CA ARG A 895 -33.60 -22.70 -8.85
C ARG A 895 -33.43 -22.30 -7.38
N LEU A 896 -34.33 -22.76 -6.51
CA LEU A 896 -34.28 -22.55 -5.07
C LEU A 896 -32.98 -23.10 -4.46
N ILE A 897 -32.58 -24.32 -4.82
CA ILE A 897 -31.39 -24.97 -4.26
C ILE A 897 -30.10 -24.40 -4.87
N ASP A 898 -30.05 -24.11 -6.17
CA ASP A 898 -28.86 -23.53 -6.82
C ASP A 898 -28.53 -22.14 -6.25
N ALA A 899 -29.54 -21.30 -6.00
CA ALA A 899 -29.35 -20.02 -5.32
C ALA A 899 -29.00 -20.20 -3.82
N ALA A 900 -29.68 -21.10 -3.10
CA ALA A 900 -29.37 -21.37 -1.68
C ALA A 900 -27.93 -21.89 -1.47
N ILE A 901 -27.37 -22.64 -2.43
CA ILE A 901 -25.97 -23.09 -2.44
C ILE A 901 -24.97 -21.91 -2.52
N LYS A 902 -25.34 -20.81 -3.18
CA LYS A 902 -24.50 -19.59 -3.22
C LYS A 902 -24.62 -18.81 -1.91
N LEU A 903 -25.84 -18.69 -1.36
CA LEU A 903 -26.12 -18.01 -0.09
C LEU A 903 -25.61 -18.75 1.15
N GLU A 904 -25.40 -20.06 1.07
CA GLU A 904 -24.84 -20.87 2.17
C GLU A 904 -23.51 -20.29 2.69
N GLY A 905 -23.44 -20.04 4.00
CA GLY A 905 -22.24 -19.53 4.68
C GLY A 905 -22.00 -18.01 4.59
N VAL A 906 -22.80 -17.26 3.83
CA VAL A 906 -22.79 -15.78 3.83
C VAL A 906 -23.15 -15.26 5.23
N ALA A 907 -22.53 -14.15 5.68
CA ALA A 907 -22.87 -13.57 6.98
C ALA A 907 -24.16 -12.75 6.89
N ARG A 908 -25.10 -13.03 7.80
CA ARG A 908 -26.43 -12.40 7.85
C ARG A 908 -26.47 -11.19 8.78
N HIS A 909 -25.77 -11.28 9.90
CA HIS A 909 -25.74 -10.28 10.95
C HIS A 909 -24.47 -10.41 11.79
N ALA A 910 -24.08 -9.30 12.40
CA ALA A 910 -23.21 -9.28 13.57
C ALA A 910 -24.04 -9.50 14.83
N SER A 911 -23.44 -10.14 15.84
CA SER A 911 -24.00 -10.41 17.17
C SER A 911 -22.93 -10.28 18.24
#